data_AF-A0A7Y4RLH3-F1
#
_entry.id   AF-A0A7Y4RLH3-F1
#
_cell.length_a   1.000
_cell.length_b   1.000
_cell.length_c   1.000
_cell.angle_alpha   90.00
_cell.angle_beta   90.00
_cell.angle_gamma   90.00
#
_symmetry.space_group_name_H-M   'P 1'
#
loop_
_entity.id
_entity.type
_entity.pdbx_description
1 polymer ?
#
loop_
_entity_poly.entity_id
_entity_poly.type
_entity_poly.pdbx_seq_one_letter_code
_entity_poly.pdbx_strand_id
1 'polypeptide(L)'
;MKQLLQNVKNGNTTIEEVPMPTPREGMALVKIAASLVSAGTERMIVEFAEKNLVGKARSRPDLVKQVLDKARREGVVPTLQAAFNRLDQPMTLGYSSAGTIVALGKNMQGFKVGQRVACAGAGYAVHAEYNIVPRNLITPLPKNVDFESAAFTTLGAIAMQGFRLAEPQLGENVAIIGLGLLGLLTIQLAAAAGCNVLGIDLDPKRIKLASSLGFEAVTRQNAESASVAFTANRGFDSVIICADTSSNDPIELAGVIARDRAKVVATGAVGLTIPRKIYFEKEISLINSRSYGPGRYDPSYEENGNDYPIGYVRWTEGRNLQSVVDLMAGGKLKVAPLISHRFPIEQAATAYDVITGKKKETFLGVLLTYSETLEKLEDSKVVRFNAQTFKPSNNVKLSVLGAGLYANSTLLPVIKNNKDFELIGIASSGGLHAQHSGKKYGFQYATSSEDEIINDPNINTVAILTRHDTHADLVIKALKAGKHVFVEKPLAINSVQLLAISKQLKANSQSLLTVGFNRRFSPLALKLSSSLSHRSEPLHAHYRVNAGYIPLNHWTQDANLGGGRIIGEGCHFIDLITFLVGAAPISVTAYALPDNGKYRMDSVSMTFTFPDGSIGVVDYLANGDKSFPKERVEVFCEGQISVLDDYRSLTTIKDGKRSVEKLSAQDKGWRNEMQAFARAIREGGNPPIPYDQLIGVTQSTFAAVESIQNKKVIEI
;
A
#
# COMPACT_ATOMS: atom_id res chain seq x y z
N MET A 1 7.12 -5.19 -19.37
CA MET A 1 7.82 -6.17 -18.50
C MET A 1 6.81 -7.14 -17.97
N LYS A 2 7.17 -8.42 -17.91
CA LYS A 2 6.33 -9.50 -17.40
C LYS A 2 6.34 -9.49 -15.88
N GLN A 3 5.15 -9.61 -15.32
CA GLN A 3 4.94 -9.77 -13.90
C GLN A 3 3.86 -10.81 -13.63
N LEU A 4 4.10 -11.68 -12.67
CA LEU A 4 3.13 -12.64 -12.20
C LEU A 4 2.15 -12.01 -11.20
N LEU A 5 0.87 -12.18 -11.46
CA LEU A 5 -0.21 -11.63 -10.64
C LEU A 5 -1.23 -12.70 -10.28
N GLN A 6 -1.82 -12.53 -9.10
CA GLN A 6 -2.97 -13.29 -8.64
C GLN A 6 -4.21 -12.41 -8.65
N ASN A 7 -5.21 -12.77 -9.43
CA ASN A 7 -6.49 -12.10 -9.40
C ASN A 7 -7.36 -12.68 -8.28
N VAL A 8 -7.71 -11.85 -7.29
CA VAL A 8 -8.49 -12.28 -6.12
C VAL A 8 -9.97 -12.43 -6.44
N LYS A 9 -10.47 -11.76 -7.49
CA LYS A 9 -11.88 -11.83 -7.88
C LYS A 9 -12.21 -13.18 -8.50
N ASN A 10 -11.41 -13.65 -9.45
CA ASN A 10 -11.67 -14.89 -10.19
C ASN A 10 -10.75 -16.07 -9.83
N GLY A 11 -9.68 -15.85 -9.05
CA GLY A 11 -8.75 -16.92 -8.64
C GLY A 11 -7.67 -17.22 -9.66
N ASN A 12 -7.61 -16.54 -10.80
CA ASN A 12 -6.63 -16.83 -11.84
C ASN A 12 -5.25 -16.27 -11.51
N THR A 13 -4.23 -17.09 -11.71
CA THR A 13 -2.82 -16.67 -11.78
C THR A 13 -2.49 -16.33 -13.22
N THR A 14 -2.07 -15.09 -13.50
CA THR A 14 -1.76 -14.64 -14.86
C THR A 14 -0.43 -13.91 -14.92
N ILE A 15 0.22 -13.98 -16.08
CA ILE A 15 1.40 -13.17 -16.41
C ILE A 15 0.88 -11.98 -17.20
N GLU A 16 1.15 -10.77 -16.70
CA GLU A 16 0.73 -9.53 -17.34
C GLU A 16 1.95 -8.72 -17.78
N GLU A 17 1.82 -8.08 -18.94
CA GLU A 17 2.72 -6.99 -19.34
C GLU A 17 2.35 -5.73 -18.56
N VAL A 18 3.29 -5.23 -17.76
CA VAL A 18 3.19 -4.01 -16.98
C VAL A 18 4.32 -3.03 -17.31
N PRO A 19 4.11 -1.71 -17.17
CA PRO A 19 5.18 -0.73 -17.28
C PRO A 19 6.31 -1.01 -16.28
N MET A 20 7.56 -0.93 -16.75
CA MET A 20 8.71 -1.06 -15.87
C MET A 20 8.72 0.04 -14.79
N PRO A 21 8.81 -0.27 -13.50
CA PRO A 21 8.68 0.72 -12.44
C PRO A 21 9.86 1.71 -12.42
N THR A 22 9.60 2.92 -11.92
CA THR A 22 10.62 3.98 -11.76
C THR A 22 11.17 3.97 -10.33
N PRO A 23 12.50 3.92 -10.11
CA PRO A 23 13.07 3.90 -8.77
C PRO A 23 12.78 5.20 -8.02
N ARG A 24 12.29 5.06 -6.79
CA ARG A 24 12.02 6.17 -5.86
C ARG A 24 13.24 6.44 -4.98
N GLU A 25 13.22 7.55 -4.25
CA GLU A 25 14.21 7.81 -3.22
C GLU A 25 14.33 6.62 -2.25
N GLY A 26 15.57 6.25 -1.90
CA GLY A 26 15.88 5.09 -1.05
C GLY A 26 15.66 3.73 -1.69
N MET A 27 15.38 3.66 -3.00
CA MET A 27 15.12 2.40 -3.72
C MET A 27 16.04 2.21 -4.94
N ALA A 28 16.36 0.96 -5.25
CA ALA A 28 17.02 0.55 -6.49
C ALA A 28 16.04 -0.13 -7.45
N LEU A 29 16.20 0.10 -8.74
CA LEU A 29 15.60 -0.73 -9.78
C LEU A 29 16.55 -1.89 -10.07
N VAL A 30 16.07 -3.11 -9.84
CA VAL A 30 16.83 -4.35 -10.01
C VAL A 30 16.22 -5.15 -11.14
N LYS A 31 17.02 -5.48 -12.15
CA LYS A 31 16.66 -6.47 -13.16
C LYS A 31 16.85 -7.86 -12.59
N ILE A 32 15.78 -8.63 -12.51
CA ILE A 32 15.76 -9.94 -11.86
C ILE A 32 16.31 -10.99 -12.83
N ALA A 33 17.15 -11.89 -12.30
CA ALA A 33 17.67 -13.06 -13.01
C ALA A 33 17.04 -14.36 -12.50
N ALA A 34 16.77 -14.43 -11.20
CA ALA A 34 16.06 -15.55 -10.57
C ALA A 34 15.19 -15.08 -9.40
N SER A 35 14.08 -15.78 -9.15
CA SER A 35 13.25 -15.59 -7.96
C SER A 35 12.72 -16.91 -7.46
N LEU A 36 12.59 -17.04 -6.14
CA LEU A 36 12.22 -18.29 -5.49
C LEU A 36 10.75 -18.24 -5.05
N VAL A 37 9.98 -19.23 -5.49
CA VAL A 37 8.59 -19.40 -5.09
C VAL A 37 8.55 -20.05 -3.71
N SER A 38 7.96 -19.34 -2.76
CA SER A 38 7.74 -19.85 -1.42
C SER A 38 6.43 -20.62 -1.35
N ALA A 39 6.50 -21.91 -1.63
CA ALA A 39 5.30 -22.75 -1.74
C ALA A 39 4.33 -22.63 -0.56
N GLY A 40 4.79 -22.58 0.70
CA GLY A 40 3.88 -22.45 1.86
C GLY A 40 3.06 -21.15 1.83
N THR A 41 3.74 -20.00 1.86
CA THR A 41 3.10 -18.69 1.88
C THR A 41 2.30 -18.40 0.61
N GLU A 42 2.83 -18.73 -0.56
CA GLU A 42 2.23 -18.34 -1.83
C GLU A 42 1.07 -19.24 -2.23
N ARG A 43 1.13 -20.54 -1.90
CA ARG A 43 -0.02 -21.44 -2.01
C ARG A 43 -1.19 -20.93 -1.18
N MET A 44 -0.96 -20.48 0.05
CA MET A 44 -2.03 -19.92 0.90
C MET A 44 -2.71 -18.70 0.24
N ILE A 45 -1.94 -17.84 -0.44
CA ILE A 45 -2.47 -16.68 -1.17
C ILE A 45 -3.34 -17.14 -2.34
N VAL A 46 -2.85 -18.11 -3.13
CA VAL A 46 -3.58 -18.64 -4.30
C VAL A 46 -4.85 -19.38 -3.86
N GLU A 47 -4.76 -20.28 -2.89
CA GLU A 47 -5.91 -21.01 -2.33
C GLU A 47 -6.97 -20.06 -1.75
N PHE A 48 -6.56 -18.95 -1.13
CA PHE A 48 -7.50 -17.92 -0.70
C PHE A 48 -8.18 -17.22 -1.90
N ALA A 49 -7.42 -16.89 -2.94
CA ALA A 49 -7.94 -16.25 -4.14
C ALA A 49 -8.93 -17.14 -4.91
N GLU A 50 -8.73 -18.46 -4.91
CA GLU A 50 -9.60 -19.43 -5.60
C GLU A 50 -10.92 -19.71 -4.88
N LYS A 51 -11.04 -19.35 -3.59
CA LYS A 51 -12.31 -19.50 -2.85
C LYS A 51 -13.43 -18.70 -3.52
N ASN A 52 -14.65 -19.25 -3.51
CA ASN A 52 -15.85 -18.49 -3.84
C ASN A 52 -16.10 -17.36 -2.82
N LEU A 53 -17.03 -16.44 -3.12
CA LEU A 53 -17.30 -15.28 -2.25
C LEU A 53 -17.66 -15.67 -0.81
N VAL A 54 -18.41 -16.76 -0.63
CA VAL A 54 -18.79 -17.29 0.70
C VAL A 54 -17.56 -17.81 1.45
N GLY A 55 -16.69 -18.55 0.77
CA GLY A 55 -15.43 -19.05 1.33
C GLY A 55 -14.49 -17.91 1.73
N LYS A 56 -14.38 -16.87 0.88
CA LYS A 56 -13.63 -15.65 1.18
C LYS A 56 -14.18 -14.95 2.42
N ALA A 57 -15.50 -14.73 2.47
CA ALA A 57 -16.19 -14.12 3.61
C ALA A 57 -15.95 -14.90 4.91
N ARG A 58 -16.08 -16.23 4.88
CA ARG A 58 -15.86 -17.10 6.05
C ARG A 58 -14.42 -17.06 6.56
N SER A 59 -13.44 -16.94 5.66
CA SER A 59 -12.03 -16.84 6.03
C SER A 59 -11.60 -15.47 6.56
N ARG A 60 -12.41 -14.42 6.33
CA ARG A 60 -12.13 -13.03 6.75
C ARG A 60 -13.36 -12.39 7.41
N PRO A 61 -13.81 -12.92 8.57
CA PRO A 61 -14.99 -12.39 9.27
C PRO A 61 -14.82 -10.92 9.68
N ASP A 62 -13.58 -10.49 9.92
CA ASP A 62 -13.20 -9.11 10.18
C ASP A 62 -13.57 -8.16 9.01
N LEU A 63 -13.26 -8.56 7.77
CA LEU A 63 -13.59 -7.77 6.58
C LEU A 63 -15.10 -7.77 6.30
N VAL A 64 -15.78 -8.89 6.57
CA VAL A 64 -17.25 -8.95 6.45
C VAL A 64 -17.91 -7.95 7.39
N LYS A 65 -17.45 -7.87 8.65
CA LYS A 65 -17.94 -6.88 9.60
C LYS A 65 -17.73 -5.46 9.07
N GLN A 66 -16.56 -5.14 8.54
CA GLN A 66 -16.28 -3.83 7.94
C GLN A 66 -17.20 -3.50 6.76
N VAL A 67 -17.50 -4.49 5.90
CA VAL A 67 -18.44 -4.33 4.79
C VAL A 67 -19.85 -4.07 5.31
N LEU A 68 -20.35 -4.82 6.29
CA LEU A 68 -21.66 -4.60 6.89
C LEU A 68 -21.78 -3.21 7.54
N ASP A 69 -20.76 -2.81 8.30
CA ASP A 69 -20.71 -1.50 8.92
C ASP A 69 -20.65 -0.38 7.87
N LYS A 70 -19.99 -0.60 6.74
CA LYS A 70 -20.00 0.34 5.61
C LYS A 70 -21.36 0.40 4.93
N ALA A 71 -22.03 -0.74 4.71
CA ALA A 71 -23.36 -0.80 4.09
C ALA A 71 -24.42 -0.06 4.89
N ARG A 72 -24.38 -0.16 6.22
CA ARG A 72 -25.28 0.59 7.12
C ARG A 72 -25.12 2.11 6.99
N ARG A 73 -23.91 2.58 6.67
CA ARG A 73 -23.58 4.02 6.61
C ARG A 73 -23.80 4.60 5.21
N GLU A 74 -23.17 3.99 4.22
CA GLU A 74 -23.07 4.51 2.85
C GLU A 74 -24.13 3.89 1.92
N GLY A 75 -24.89 2.91 2.40
CA GLY A 75 -25.82 2.12 1.60
C GLY A 75 -25.18 0.88 0.98
N VAL A 76 -26.02 -0.06 0.55
CA VAL A 76 -25.60 -1.38 0.06
C VAL A 76 -24.85 -1.28 -1.27
N VAL A 77 -25.34 -0.50 -2.22
CA VAL A 77 -24.75 -0.42 -3.57
C VAL A 77 -23.34 0.15 -3.57
N PRO A 78 -23.03 1.32 -2.96
CA PRO A 78 -21.67 1.86 -2.92
C PRO A 78 -20.70 0.95 -2.14
N THR A 79 -21.22 0.25 -1.13
CA THR A 79 -20.45 -0.69 -0.32
C THR A 79 -20.07 -1.94 -1.11
N LEU A 80 -21.02 -2.54 -1.82
CA LEU A 80 -20.75 -3.68 -2.69
C LEU A 80 -19.75 -3.29 -3.78
N GLN A 81 -19.92 -2.13 -4.42
CA GLN A 81 -18.96 -1.62 -5.40
C GLN A 81 -17.56 -1.47 -4.81
N ALA A 82 -17.42 -0.91 -3.60
CA ALA A 82 -16.12 -0.78 -2.94
C ALA A 82 -15.49 -2.15 -2.59
N ALA A 83 -16.29 -3.10 -2.12
CA ALA A 83 -15.83 -4.46 -1.82
C ALA A 83 -15.37 -5.18 -3.09
N PHE A 84 -16.16 -5.12 -4.16
CA PHE A 84 -15.78 -5.70 -5.46
C PHE A 84 -14.56 -5.00 -6.05
N ASN A 85 -14.45 -3.68 -5.98
CA ASN A 85 -13.26 -2.96 -6.45
C ASN A 85 -11.99 -3.35 -5.70
N ARG A 86 -12.09 -3.70 -4.41
CA ARG A 86 -10.95 -4.21 -3.63
C ARG A 86 -10.56 -5.63 -4.03
N LEU A 87 -11.54 -6.50 -4.27
CA LEU A 87 -11.30 -7.87 -4.78
C LEU A 87 -10.77 -7.88 -6.22
N ASP A 88 -11.08 -6.85 -7.00
CA ASP A 88 -10.64 -6.66 -8.38
C ASP A 88 -9.20 -6.16 -8.47
N GLN A 89 -8.58 -5.72 -7.38
CA GLN A 89 -7.16 -5.33 -7.38
C GLN A 89 -6.28 -6.59 -7.52
N PRO A 90 -5.30 -6.58 -8.44
CA PRO A 90 -4.36 -7.68 -8.57
C PRO A 90 -3.45 -7.76 -7.34
N MET A 91 -3.17 -8.97 -6.88
CA MET A 91 -2.16 -9.25 -5.87
C MET A 91 -0.85 -9.64 -6.54
N THR A 92 0.25 -9.07 -6.05
CA THR A 92 1.59 -9.49 -6.47
C THR A 92 2.04 -10.72 -5.71
N LEU A 93 2.70 -11.63 -6.40
CA LEU A 93 3.30 -12.84 -5.82
C LEU A 93 4.83 -12.70 -5.73
N GLY A 94 5.47 -13.51 -4.90
CA GLY A 94 6.91 -13.46 -4.65
C GLY A 94 7.35 -12.41 -3.63
N TYR A 95 8.46 -12.72 -2.96
CA TYR A 95 9.14 -11.85 -2.00
C TYR A 95 10.65 -12.15 -1.85
N SER A 96 11.20 -12.96 -2.77
CA SER A 96 12.59 -13.43 -2.72
C SER A 96 13.14 -13.52 -4.14
N SER A 97 14.10 -12.65 -4.47
CA SER A 97 14.68 -12.59 -5.82
C SER A 97 16.15 -12.19 -5.78
N ALA A 98 16.83 -12.34 -6.91
CA ALA A 98 18.20 -11.91 -7.10
C ALA A 98 18.41 -11.41 -8.53
N GLY A 99 19.31 -10.44 -8.69
CA GLY A 99 19.50 -9.76 -9.95
C GLY A 99 20.58 -8.69 -9.93
N THR A 100 20.51 -7.77 -10.90
CA THR A 100 21.49 -6.70 -11.08
C THR A 100 20.82 -5.34 -10.98
N ILE A 101 21.40 -4.42 -10.23
CA ILE A 101 20.95 -3.02 -10.16
C ILE A 101 21.13 -2.37 -11.53
N VAL A 102 20.05 -1.84 -12.11
CA VAL A 102 20.07 -1.14 -13.42
C VAL A 102 19.81 0.36 -13.29
N ALA A 103 19.17 0.80 -12.21
CA ALA A 103 19.03 2.23 -11.89
C ALA A 103 18.91 2.43 -10.38
N LEU A 104 19.25 3.63 -9.91
CA LEU A 104 19.19 4.01 -8.50
C LEU A 104 18.32 5.26 -8.34
N GLY A 105 17.48 5.27 -7.31
CA GLY A 105 16.90 6.50 -6.81
C GLY A 105 17.90 7.31 -5.98
N LYS A 106 17.47 8.49 -5.54
CA LYS A 106 18.25 9.33 -4.62
C LYS A 106 18.51 8.57 -3.31
N ASN A 107 19.56 8.94 -2.57
CA ASN A 107 19.88 8.40 -1.24
C ASN A 107 20.19 6.88 -1.16
N MET A 108 20.68 6.29 -2.25
CA MET A 108 21.16 4.90 -2.33
C MET A 108 22.66 4.74 -2.05
N GLN A 109 23.14 5.27 -0.93
CA GLN A 109 24.55 5.18 -0.55
C GLN A 109 24.99 3.71 -0.39
N GLY A 110 26.21 3.37 -0.83
CA GLY A 110 26.76 2.01 -0.74
C GLY A 110 26.35 1.07 -1.89
N PHE A 111 25.53 1.53 -2.83
CA PHE A 111 25.11 0.75 -4.00
C PHE A 111 25.52 1.43 -5.31
N LYS A 112 25.71 0.63 -6.37
CA LYS A 112 26.01 1.12 -7.73
C LYS A 112 25.28 0.35 -8.81
N VAL A 113 25.03 1.00 -9.95
CA VAL A 113 24.54 0.33 -11.16
C VAL A 113 25.53 -0.76 -11.60
N GLY A 114 25.02 -1.90 -12.05
CA GLY A 114 25.79 -3.09 -12.39
C GLY A 114 26.11 -4.01 -11.20
N GLN A 115 25.74 -3.63 -9.97
CA GLN A 115 25.97 -4.47 -8.79
C GLN A 115 24.97 -5.63 -8.72
N ARG A 116 25.51 -6.83 -8.44
CA ARG A 116 24.73 -8.06 -8.22
C ARG A 116 24.19 -8.07 -6.80
N VAL A 117 22.91 -8.36 -6.64
CA VAL A 117 22.21 -8.28 -5.35
C VAL A 117 21.18 -9.38 -5.15
N ALA A 118 20.96 -9.78 -3.91
CA ALA A 118 19.74 -10.47 -3.48
C ALA A 118 18.75 -9.46 -2.90
N CYS A 119 17.47 -9.71 -3.09
CA CYS A 119 16.37 -8.82 -2.79
C CYS A 119 15.29 -9.54 -1.98
N ALA A 120 14.74 -8.84 -0.99
CA ALA A 120 13.67 -9.30 -0.13
C ALA A 120 12.47 -8.35 -0.13
N GLY A 121 11.39 -8.76 0.55
CA GLY A 121 10.24 -7.92 0.82
C GLY A 121 9.00 -8.30 0.01
N ALA A 122 7.90 -8.60 0.71
CA ALA A 122 6.60 -8.79 0.06
C ALA A 122 6.13 -7.47 -0.54
N GLY A 123 5.78 -7.48 -1.83
CA GLY A 123 5.45 -6.26 -2.58
C GLY A 123 6.66 -5.49 -3.14
N TYR A 124 7.89 -5.94 -2.84
CA TYR A 124 9.13 -5.37 -3.36
C TYR A 124 9.89 -6.38 -4.24
N ALA A 125 10.29 -7.52 -3.68
CA ALA A 125 10.99 -8.60 -4.40
C ALA A 125 10.01 -9.59 -5.05
N VAL A 126 9.07 -9.07 -5.82
CA VAL A 126 7.99 -9.84 -6.46
C VAL A 126 8.48 -10.64 -7.66
N HIS A 127 7.66 -11.57 -8.15
CA HIS A 127 7.93 -12.36 -9.36
C HIS A 127 7.69 -11.53 -10.62
N ALA A 128 8.73 -10.80 -11.03
CA ALA A 128 8.70 -9.90 -12.17
C ALA A 128 10.10 -9.69 -12.75
N GLU A 129 10.19 -9.26 -14.02
CA GLU A 129 11.48 -9.02 -14.67
C GLU A 129 12.27 -7.85 -14.04
N TYR A 130 11.59 -6.86 -13.47
CA TYR A 130 12.20 -5.73 -12.77
C TYR A 130 11.47 -5.40 -11.47
N ASN A 131 12.22 -5.16 -10.41
CA ASN A 131 11.70 -4.80 -9.10
C ASN A 131 12.29 -3.49 -8.60
N ILE A 132 11.46 -2.65 -7.97
CA ILE A 132 11.95 -1.54 -7.15
C ILE A 132 12.08 -2.02 -5.70
N VAL A 133 13.30 -2.03 -5.17
CA VAL A 133 13.59 -2.61 -3.86
C VAL A 133 14.23 -1.55 -2.94
N PRO A 134 13.75 -1.38 -1.70
CA PRO A 134 14.36 -0.47 -0.73
C PRO A 134 15.76 -0.89 -0.31
N ARG A 135 16.62 0.07 0.03
CA ARG A 135 18.03 -0.16 0.42
C ARG A 135 18.24 -1.23 1.49
N ASN A 136 17.39 -1.28 2.51
CA ASN A 136 17.55 -2.20 3.64
C ASN A 136 17.07 -3.63 3.32
N LEU A 137 16.41 -3.82 2.16
CA LEU A 137 15.93 -5.10 1.65
C LEU A 137 16.79 -5.63 0.49
N ILE A 138 17.96 -5.03 0.27
CA ILE A 138 18.93 -5.41 -0.75
C ILE A 138 20.24 -5.79 -0.06
N THR A 139 20.85 -6.91 -0.47
CA THR A 139 22.19 -7.30 -0.02
C THR A 139 23.11 -7.58 -1.21
N PRO A 140 24.35 -7.06 -1.23
CA PRO A 140 25.33 -7.34 -2.29
C PRO A 140 25.69 -8.82 -2.40
N LEU A 141 25.90 -9.30 -3.63
CA LEU A 141 26.36 -10.66 -3.91
C LEU A 141 27.86 -10.71 -4.23
N PRO A 142 28.63 -11.57 -3.53
CA PRO A 142 29.98 -11.96 -3.94
C PRO A 142 30.00 -12.62 -5.32
N LYS A 143 31.17 -12.60 -5.98
CA LYS A 143 31.33 -13.17 -7.33
C LYS A 143 30.98 -14.66 -7.40
N ASN A 144 31.23 -15.41 -6.34
CA ASN A 144 31.05 -16.86 -6.29
C ASN A 144 29.65 -17.33 -5.87
N VAL A 145 28.71 -16.42 -5.58
CA VAL A 145 27.30 -16.77 -5.34
C VAL A 145 26.53 -16.43 -6.60
N ASP A 146 25.94 -17.43 -7.27
CA ASP A 146 25.10 -17.25 -8.46
C ASP A 146 23.70 -16.70 -8.12
N PHE A 147 22.93 -16.28 -9.13
CA PHE A 147 21.60 -15.69 -8.90
C PHE A 147 20.55 -16.69 -8.44
N GLU A 148 20.60 -17.94 -8.89
CA GLU A 148 19.64 -18.97 -8.48
C GLU A 148 19.78 -19.27 -6.99
N SER A 149 21.02 -19.40 -6.52
CA SER A 149 21.36 -19.58 -5.11
C SER A 149 21.00 -18.35 -4.30
N ALA A 150 21.32 -17.16 -4.80
CA ALA A 150 20.97 -15.90 -4.15
C ALA A 150 19.46 -15.69 -3.99
N ALA A 151 18.61 -16.27 -4.85
CA ALA A 151 17.16 -16.22 -4.70
C ALA A 151 16.65 -16.92 -3.42
N PHE A 152 17.47 -17.76 -2.75
CA PHE A 152 17.16 -18.37 -1.46
C PHE A 152 17.45 -17.45 -0.26
N THR A 153 18.05 -16.28 -0.47
CA THR A 153 18.52 -15.42 0.63
C THR A 153 17.41 -15.06 1.61
N THR A 154 16.22 -14.69 1.14
CA THR A 154 15.11 -14.30 2.02
C THR A 154 14.59 -15.47 2.83
N LEU A 155 14.46 -16.66 2.24
CA LEU A 155 14.04 -17.86 2.97
C LEU A 155 15.11 -18.33 3.94
N GLY A 156 16.38 -18.20 3.58
CA GLY A 156 17.50 -18.42 4.48
C GLY A 156 17.47 -17.45 5.67
N ALA A 157 17.07 -16.19 5.45
CA ALA A 157 16.95 -15.20 6.51
C ALA A 157 15.78 -15.51 7.47
N ILE A 158 14.68 -16.10 6.97
CA ILE A 158 13.59 -16.62 7.80
C ILE A 158 14.09 -17.79 8.67
N ALA A 159 14.79 -18.75 8.08
CA ALA A 159 15.39 -19.87 8.80
C ALA A 159 16.41 -19.38 9.84
N MET A 160 17.24 -18.40 9.48
CA MET A 160 18.24 -17.79 10.36
C MET A 160 17.61 -17.04 11.53
N GLN A 161 16.49 -16.35 11.31
CA GLN A 161 15.77 -15.68 12.39
C GLN A 161 15.21 -16.70 13.39
N GLY A 162 14.62 -17.81 12.91
CA GLY A 162 14.17 -18.90 13.77
C GLY A 162 15.32 -19.48 14.61
N PHE A 163 16.47 -19.72 13.97
CA PHE A 163 17.68 -20.17 14.65
C PHE A 163 18.21 -19.17 15.69
N ARG A 164 18.28 -17.87 15.37
CA ARG A 164 18.77 -16.83 16.28
C ARG A 164 17.89 -16.67 17.52
N LEU A 165 16.57 -16.84 17.39
CA LEU A 165 15.64 -16.78 18.52
C LEU A 165 15.77 -17.98 19.48
N ALA A 166 16.26 -19.12 18.98
CA ALA A 166 16.57 -20.27 19.84
C ALA A 166 17.81 -19.99 20.71
N GLU A 167 18.69 -19.07 20.29
CA GLU A 167 19.96 -18.72 20.97
C GLU A 167 20.82 -19.95 21.35
N PRO A 168 21.01 -20.92 20.45
CA PRO A 168 21.74 -22.14 20.80
C PRO A 168 23.23 -21.85 21.01
N GLN A 169 23.85 -22.66 21.86
CA GLN A 169 25.28 -22.62 22.15
C GLN A 169 26.04 -23.71 21.37
N LEU A 170 27.36 -23.51 21.24
CA LEU A 170 28.25 -24.47 20.58
C LEU A 170 28.14 -25.85 21.27
N GLY A 171 27.88 -26.90 20.48
CA GLY A 171 27.76 -28.27 20.96
C GLY A 171 26.38 -28.66 21.51
N GLU A 172 25.41 -27.74 21.57
CA GLU A 172 24.04 -28.07 21.98
C GLU A 172 23.30 -28.93 20.95
N ASN A 173 22.31 -29.68 21.43
CA ASN A 173 21.47 -30.53 20.59
C ASN A 173 20.24 -29.73 20.12
N VAL A 174 20.05 -29.65 18.80
CA VAL A 174 18.94 -28.92 18.18
C VAL A 174 18.10 -29.85 17.30
N ALA A 175 16.80 -29.91 17.54
CA ALA A 175 15.86 -30.65 16.68
C ALA A 175 15.18 -29.74 15.67
N ILE A 176 15.07 -30.18 14.42
CA ILE A 176 14.34 -29.47 13.36
C ILE A 176 13.11 -30.28 12.94
N ILE A 177 11.91 -29.78 13.26
CA ILE A 177 10.64 -30.44 12.91
C ILE A 177 10.12 -29.86 11.59
N GLY A 178 10.06 -30.69 10.56
CA GLY A 178 9.67 -30.35 9.19
C GLY A 178 10.88 -29.99 8.32
N LEU A 179 11.39 -30.95 7.56
CA LEU A 179 12.48 -30.85 6.58
C LEU A 179 12.00 -30.43 5.19
N GLY A 180 11.02 -29.52 5.15
CA GLY A 180 10.72 -28.75 3.95
C GLY A 180 11.86 -27.78 3.62
N LEU A 181 11.61 -26.82 2.73
CA LEU A 181 12.65 -25.89 2.31
C LEU A 181 13.26 -25.09 3.49
N LEU A 182 12.42 -24.54 4.38
CA LEU A 182 12.89 -23.86 5.58
C LEU A 182 13.67 -24.79 6.52
N GLY A 183 13.19 -26.01 6.76
CA GLY A 183 13.88 -26.94 7.66
C GLY A 183 15.26 -27.38 7.14
N LEU A 184 15.38 -27.62 5.83
CA LEU A 184 16.65 -27.97 5.19
C LEU A 184 17.65 -26.79 5.18
N LEU A 185 17.16 -25.55 5.21
CA LEU A 185 18.01 -24.39 5.46
C LEU A 185 18.40 -24.31 6.93
N THR A 186 17.45 -24.43 7.87
CA THR A 186 17.70 -24.34 9.31
C THR A 186 18.67 -25.41 9.81
N ILE A 187 18.57 -26.66 9.34
CA ILE A 187 19.47 -27.74 9.77
C ILE A 187 20.93 -27.45 9.37
N GLN A 188 21.15 -26.88 8.17
CA GLN A 188 22.47 -26.44 7.71
C GLN A 188 23.00 -25.28 8.56
N LEU A 189 22.13 -24.31 8.91
CA LEU A 189 22.51 -23.17 9.75
C LEU A 189 22.92 -23.62 11.17
N ALA A 190 22.14 -24.51 11.78
CA ALA A 190 22.43 -25.02 13.11
C ALA A 190 23.73 -25.87 13.13
N ALA A 191 23.94 -26.72 12.13
CA ALA A 191 25.19 -27.45 11.99
C ALA A 191 26.40 -26.52 11.73
N ALA A 192 26.22 -25.47 10.91
CA ALA A 192 27.28 -24.49 10.64
C ALA A 192 27.65 -23.66 11.90
N ALA A 193 26.73 -23.51 12.84
CA ALA A 193 26.99 -22.91 14.16
C ALA A 193 27.63 -23.87 15.17
N GLY A 194 27.84 -25.14 14.79
CA GLY A 194 28.47 -26.17 15.62
C GLY A 194 27.50 -26.84 16.59
N CYS A 195 26.19 -26.82 16.32
CA CYS A 195 25.21 -27.61 17.05
C CYS A 195 25.16 -29.05 16.52
N ASN A 196 24.78 -30.01 17.38
CA ASN A 196 24.40 -31.35 16.94
C ASN A 196 22.93 -31.31 16.51
N VAL A 197 22.63 -31.73 15.29
CA VAL A 197 21.31 -31.53 14.70
C VAL A 197 20.62 -32.84 14.33
N LEU A 198 19.34 -32.95 14.68
CA LEU A 198 18.46 -34.03 14.23
C LEU A 198 17.28 -33.47 13.44
N GLY A 199 17.13 -33.92 12.20
CA GLY A 199 15.99 -33.59 11.36
C GLY A 199 14.81 -34.55 11.56
N ILE A 200 13.58 -34.04 11.54
CA ILE A 200 12.37 -34.85 11.67
C ILE A 200 11.39 -34.46 10.56
N ASP A 201 10.92 -35.40 9.74
CA ASP A 201 9.88 -35.15 8.73
C ASP A 201 8.95 -36.36 8.55
N LEU A 202 7.82 -36.14 7.87
CA LEU A 202 6.88 -37.18 7.49
C LEU A 202 7.27 -37.82 6.13
N ASP A 203 7.92 -37.08 5.25
CA ASP A 203 8.28 -37.50 3.89
C ASP A 203 9.66 -38.18 3.86
N PRO A 204 9.75 -39.49 3.54
CA PRO A 204 11.01 -40.21 3.41
C PRO A 204 11.97 -39.60 2.38
N LYS A 205 11.47 -38.89 1.36
CA LYS A 205 12.32 -38.24 0.35
C LYS A 205 13.08 -37.06 0.96
N ARG A 206 12.46 -36.29 1.86
CA ARG A 206 13.11 -35.17 2.55
C ARG A 206 14.15 -35.64 3.55
N ILE A 207 13.88 -36.75 4.22
CA ILE A 207 14.85 -37.43 5.10
C ILE A 207 16.07 -37.86 4.30
N LYS A 208 15.86 -38.55 3.16
CA LYS A 208 16.96 -38.96 2.27
C LYS A 208 17.78 -37.78 1.75
N LEU A 209 17.13 -36.65 1.46
CA LEU A 209 17.80 -35.42 1.04
C LEU A 209 18.62 -34.79 2.18
N ALA A 210 18.09 -34.75 3.41
CA ALA A 210 18.87 -34.30 4.57
C ALA A 210 20.12 -35.19 4.78
N SER A 211 19.97 -36.51 4.64
CA SER A 211 21.10 -37.45 4.74
C SER A 211 22.13 -37.26 3.61
N SER A 212 21.71 -36.97 2.38
CA SER A 212 22.66 -36.68 1.28
C SER A 212 23.41 -35.36 1.46
N LEU A 213 22.88 -34.46 2.29
CA LEU A 213 23.56 -33.24 2.73
C LEU A 213 24.46 -33.46 3.96
N GLY A 214 24.46 -34.67 4.53
CA GLY A 214 25.30 -35.06 5.67
C GLY A 214 24.64 -34.90 7.04
N PHE A 215 23.31 -34.77 7.10
CA PHE A 215 22.58 -34.62 8.36
C PHE A 215 21.80 -35.87 8.74
N GLU A 216 21.78 -36.17 10.04
CA GLU A 216 20.91 -37.19 10.59
C GLU A 216 19.45 -36.74 10.55
N ALA A 217 18.58 -37.58 10.02
CA ALA A 217 17.16 -37.29 9.91
C ALA A 217 16.33 -38.57 10.07
N VAL A 218 15.17 -38.44 10.70
CA VAL A 218 14.28 -39.56 11.02
C VAL A 218 12.84 -39.25 10.65
N THR A 219 12.03 -40.30 10.54
CA THR A 219 10.58 -40.16 10.36
C THR A 219 9.92 -39.72 11.65
N ARG A 220 8.78 -39.02 11.57
CA ARG A 220 7.95 -38.67 12.73
C ARG A 220 7.65 -39.85 13.66
N GLN A 221 7.42 -41.05 13.11
CA GLN A 221 7.14 -42.27 13.87
C GLN A 221 8.31 -42.68 14.77
N ASN A 222 9.55 -42.45 14.31
CA ASN A 222 10.76 -42.80 15.04
C ASN A 222 11.33 -41.60 15.83
N ALA A 223 10.66 -40.44 15.80
CA ALA A 223 11.21 -39.20 16.35
C ALA A 223 11.51 -39.32 17.85
N GLU A 224 10.62 -39.88 18.65
CA GLU A 224 10.78 -39.95 20.11
C GLU A 224 11.91 -40.91 20.51
N SER A 225 11.96 -42.11 19.93
CA SER A 225 13.01 -43.10 20.20
C SER A 225 14.38 -42.63 19.70
N ALA A 226 14.44 -42.03 18.50
CA ALA A 226 15.66 -41.44 17.98
C ALA A 226 16.13 -40.25 18.83
N SER A 227 15.20 -39.42 19.33
CA SER A 227 15.54 -38.30 20.21
C SER A 227 16.20 -38.76 21.51
N VAL A 228 15.70 -39.85 22.10
CA VAL A 228 16.30 -40.46 23.29
C VAL A 228 17.72 -40.94 22.99
N ALA A 229 17.93 -41.67 21.89
CA ALA A 229 19.26 -42.16 21.52
C ALA A 229 20.22 -41.01 21.21
N PHE A 230 19.80 -40.04 20.41
CA PHE A 230 20.60 -38.91 19.95
C PHE A 230 21.05 -38.01 21.10
N THR A 231 20.18 -37.75 22.08
CA THR A 231 20.45 -36.82 23.18
C THR A 231 20.99 -37.52 24.44
N ALA A 232 21.20 -38.84 24.39
CA ALA A 232 21.46 -39.68 25.55
C ALA A 232 20.40 -39.50 26.65
N ASN A 233 19.13 -39.49 26.26
CA ASN A 233 17.94 -39.33 27.09
C ASN A 233 17.85 -37.99 27.85
N ARG A 234 18.60 -36.97 27.42
CA ARG A 234 18.56 -35.62 28.02
C ARG A 234 17.49 -34.73 27.41
N GLY A 235 17.08 -35.00 26.17
CA GLY A 235 16.23 -34.11 25.38
C GLY A 235 17.01 -33.00 24.66
N PHE A 236 16.34 -32.30 23.76
CA PHE A 236 16.91 -31.22 22.96
C PHE A 236 16.93 -29.87 23.71
N ASP A 237 18.03 -29.14 23.59
CA ASP A 237 18.19 -27.77 24.12
C ASP A 237 17.25 -26.79 23.43
N SER A 238 17.12 -26.96 22.11
CA SER A 238 16.22 -26.18 21.27
C SER A 238 15.50 -27.04 20.24
N VAL A 239 14.23 -26.74 20.00
CA VAL A 239 13.43 -27.36 18.95
C VAL A 239 12.90 -26.27 18.01
N ILE A 240 13.25 -26.32 16.74
CA ILE A 240 12.79 -25.35 15.73
C ILE A 240 11.77 -26.03 14.82
N ILE A 241 10.56 -25.48 14.81
CA ILE A 241 9.43 -26.00 14.02
C ILE A 241 9.36 -25.24 12.70
N CYS A 242 9.65 -25.93 11.61
CA CYS A 242 9.60 -25.44 10.23
C CYS A 242 8.46 -26.08 9.40
N ALA A 243 7.58 -26.86 10.04
CA ALA A 243 6.43 -27.49 9.39
C ALA A 243 5.35 -26.48 8.95
N ASP A 244 4.58 -26.85 7.92
CA ASP A 244 3.41 -26.12 7.43
C ASP A 244 2.19 -27.07 7.50
N THR A 245 1.36 -26.92 8.55
CA THR A 245 0.22 -27.81 8.82
C THR A 245 -0.78 -27.16 9.79
N SER A 246 -2.06 -27.49 9.69
CA SER A 246 -3.04 -27.11 10.72
C SER A 246 -2.97 -27.99 11.99
N SER A 247 -2.23 -29.10 11.93
CA SER A 247 -2.09 -30.04 13.05
C SER A 247 -1.31 -29.43 14.22
N ASN A 248 -1.66 -29.87 15.43
CA ASN A 248 -0.96 -29.54 16.67
C ASN A 248 0.26 -30.46 16.94
N ASP A 249 0.41 -31.55 16.17
CA ASP A 249 1.46 -32.55 16.35
C ASP A 249 2.89 -31.97 16.46
N PRO A 250 3.31 -30.99 15.64
CA PRO A 250 4.66 -30.42 15.77
C PRO A 250 4.93 -29.77 17.14
N ILE A 251 3.93 -29.08 17.71
CA ILE A 251 4.04 -28.42 19.02
C ILE A 251 4.03 -29.45 20.15
N GLU A 252 3.23 -30.51 20.02
CA GLU A 252 3.19 -31.62 20.97
C GLU A 252 4.50 -32.39 20.99
N LEU A 253 4.99 -32.80 19.82
CA LEU A 253 6.28 -33.47 19.67
C LEU A 253 7.42 -32.63 20.25
N ALA A 254 7.44 -31.32 19.95
CA ALA A 254 8.47 -30.42 20.47
C ALA A 254 8.52 -30.45 22.01
N GLY A 255 7.36 -30.45 22.69
CA GLY A 255 7.30 -30.59 24.14
C GLY A 255 7.83 -31.94 24.65
N VAL A 256 7.54 -33.03 23.92
CA VAL A 256 7.98 -34.39 24.26
C VAL A 256 9.51 -34.52 24.19
N ILE A 257 10.12 -34.08 23.09
CA ILE A 257 11.56 -34.28 22.83
C ILE A 257 12.45 -33.20 23.46
N ALA A 258 11.88 -32.08 23.88
CA ALA A 258 12.57 -31.02 24.59
C ALA A 258 13.07 -31.49 25.97
N ARG A 259 14.23 -30.97 26.40
CA ARG A 259 14.66 -31.07 27.79
C ARG A 259 13.92 -30.06 28.69
N ASP A 260 14.15 -30.17 30.00
CA ASP A 260 13.76 -29.12 30.95
C ASP A 260 14.41 -27.79 30.57
N ARG A 261 13.62 -26.70 30.56
CA ARG A 261 13.97 -25.33 30.20
C ARG A 261 14.48 -25.17 28.76
N ALA A 262 14.04 -26.04 27.86
CA ALA A 262 14.32 -25.89 26.44
C ALA A 262 13.56 -24.72 25.82
N LYS A 263 14.01 -24.30 24.63
CA LYS A 263 13.32 -23.32 23.80
C LYS A 263 12.68 -24.01 22.59
N VAL A 264 11.41 -23.72 22.34
CA VAL A 264 10.69 -24.13 21.14
C VAL A 264 10.42 -22.90 20.28
N VAL A 265 10.87 -22.90 19.03
CA VAL A 265 10.68 -21.78 18.10
C VAL A 265 9.80 -22.20 16.94
N ALA A 266 8.59 -21.63 16.87
CA ALA A 266 7.70 -21.79 15.72
C ALA A 266 8.10 -20.83 14.61
N THR A 267 8.63 -21.37 13.50
CA THR A 267 8.98 -20.59 12.29
C THR A 267 8.00 -20.87 11.14
N GLY A 268 7.51 -22.10 11.05
CA GLY A 268 6.45 -22.48 10.12
C GLY A 268 5.03 -22.23 10.67
N ALA A 269 4.04 -22.34 9.78
CA ALA A 269 2.63 -22.22 10.16
C ALA A 269 2.11 -23.56 10.72
N VAL A 270 1.94 -23.64 12.04
CA VAL A 270 1.49 -24.86 12.73
C VAL A 270 0.29 -24.59 13.65
N GLY A 271 -0.43 -25.65 14.06
CA GLY A 271 -1.34 -25.55 15.20
C GLY A 271 -0.56 -25.11 16.45
N LEU A 272 -1.10 -24.15 17.21
CA LEU A 272 -0.43 -23.53 18.37
C LEU A 272 -1.19 -23.76 19.69
N THR A 273 -1.91 -24.89 19.81
CA THR A 273 -2.58 -25.28 21.04
C THR A 273 -1.56 -25.92 21.98
N ILE A 274 -1.00 -25.13 22.89
CA ILE A 274 0.12 -25.57 23.74
C ILE A 274 -0.36 -26.66 24.72
N PRO A 275 0.27 -27.87 24.75
CA PRO A 275 -0.06 -28.90 25.73
C PRO A 275 0.47 -28.49 27.11
N ARG A 276 -0.42 -27.88 27.91
CA ARG A 276 -0.07 -27.22 29.18
C ARG A 276 0.79 -28.08 30.11
N LYS A 277 0.44 -29.37 30.29
CA LYS A 277 1.12 -30.25 31.26
C LYS A 277 2.63 -30.31 30.99
N ILE A 278 3.03 -30.72 29.79
CA ILE A 278 4.44 -30.95 29.48
C ILE A 278 5.25 -29.65 29.37
N TYR A 279 4.66 -28.58 28.80
CA TYR A 279 5.33 -27.27 28.73
C TYR A 279 5.49 -26.63 30.11
N PHE A 280 4.53 -26.87 31.02
CA PHE A 280 4.59 -26.39 32.40
C PHE A 280 5.61 -27.18 33.23
N GLU A 281 5.53 -28.51 33.22
CA GLU A 281 6.42 -29.39 34.00
C GLU A 281 7.88 -29.20 33.62
N LYS A 282 8.16 -29.01 32.32
CA LYS A 282 9.52 -28.78 31.80
C LYS A 282 9.92 -27.31 31.74
N GLU A 283 9.05 -26.36 32.10
CA GLU A 283 9.32 -24.92 32.01
C GLU A 283 9.80 -24.48 30.59
N ILE A 284 9.15 -24.97 29.54
CA ILE A 284 9.55 -24.73 28.14
C ILE A 284 9.13 -23.33 27.69
N SER A 285 10.07 -22.60 27.07
CA SER A 285 9.78 -21.32 26.42
C SER A 285 9.33 -21.54 24.98
N LEU A 286 8.14 -21.04 24.62
CA LEU A 286 7.65 -21.04 23.24
C LEU A 286 7.78 -19.64 22.61
N ILE A 287 8.42 -19.57 21.45
CA ILE A 287 8.66 -18.32 20.72
C ILE A 287 8.05 -18.44 19.32
N ASN A 288 7.23 -17.46 18.94
CA ASN A 288 6.73 -17.35 17.56
C ASN A 288 7.65 -16.42 16.75
N SER A 289 8.27 -16.96 15.71
CA SER A 289 9.27 -16.24 14.91
C SER A 289 8.63 -15.22 13.98
N ARG A 290 9.17 -13.99 13.96
CA ARG A 290 8.74 -12.93 13.05
C ARG A 290 9.55 -13.00 11.75
N SER A 291 9.06 -13.77 10.76
CA SER A 291 9.60 -13.79 9.39
C SER A 291 11.14 -13.77 9.36
N TYR A 292 11.77 -12.85 8.64
CA TYR A 292 13.23 -12.65 8.58
C TYR A 292 13.77 -11.61 9.57
N GLY A 293 13.03 -11.26 10.63
CA GLY A 293 13.56 -10.59 11.83
C GLY A 293 13.19 -9.13 12.06
N PRO A 294 13.91 -8.43 12.97
CA PRO A 294 13.73 -7.01 13.28
C PRO A 294 13.85 -6.11 12.03
N GLY A 295 13.00 -5.08 11.94
CA GLY A 295 12.79 -4.28 10.72
C GLY A 295 11.49 -4.64 10.01
N ARG A 296 11.09 -5.91 10.06
CA ARG A 296 9.85 -6.35 9.42
C ARG A 296 8.62 -5.70 10.06
N TYR A 297 7.76 -5.14 9.21
CA TYR A 297 6.55 -4.38 9.56
C TYR A 297 6.83 -2.99 10.15
N ASP A 298 8.07 -2.48 10.01
CA ASP A 298 8.44 -1.11 10.36
C ASP A 298 8.74 -0.32 9.07
N PRO A 299 7.81 0.55 8.61
CA PRO A 299 8.03 1.38 7.43
C PRO A 299 9.25 2.31 7.53
N SER A 300 9.66 2.71 8.74
CA SER A 300 10.87 3.51 8.93
C SER A 300 12.11 2.73 8.50
N TYR A 301 12.12 1.43 8.78
CA TYR A 301 13.20 0.53 8.37
C TYR A 301 13.07 0.10 6.91
N GLU A 302 11.92 -0.51 6.55
CA GLU A 302 11.70 -1.14 5.25
C GLU A 302 11.60 -0.11 4.12
N GLU A 303 10.88 1.01 4.31
CA GLU A 303 10.59 1.95 3.22
C GLU A 303 11.51 3.19 3.26
N ASN A 304 11.72 3.76 4.45
CA ASN A 304 12.54 4.98 4.60
C ASN A 304 14.04 4.68 4.69
N GLY A 305 14.43 3.41 4.83
CA GLY A 305 15.83 2.99 4.85
C GLY A 305 16.58 3.36 6.14
N ASN A 306 15.88 3.68 7.23
CA ASN A 306 16.50 3.98 8.51
C ASN A 306 16.88 2.68 9.23
N ASP A 307 18.16 2.35 9.29
CA ASP A 307 18.65 1.18 10.03
C ASP A 307 18.61 1.43 11.55
N TYR A 308 18.45 0.37 12.33
CA TYR A 308 18.57 0.44 13.78
C TYR A 308 20.03 0.55 14.21
N PRO A 309 20.33 1.28 15.28
CA PRO A 309 21.66 1.31 15.86
C PRO A 309 22.21 -0.11 16.12
N ILE A 310 23.38 -0.41 15.54
CA ILE A 310 24.01 -1.74 15.54
C ILE A 310 24.18 -2.35 16.94
N GLY A 311 24.40 -1.51 17.96
CA GLY A 311 24.57 -1.93 19.35
C GLY A 311 23.28 -2.30 20.09
N TYR A 312 22.11 -1.87 19.59
CA TYR A 312 20.81 -2.14 20.22
C TYR A 312 20.07 -3.28 19.53
N VAL A 313 20.09 -3.30 18.20
CA VAL A 313 19.52 -4.37 17.39
C VAL A 313 20.65 -4.89 16.54
N ARG A 314 21.30 -6.00 16.92
CA ARG A 314 22.47 -6.54 16.19
C ARG A 314 22.11 -7.21 14.87
N TRP A 315 20.93 -7.83 14.81
CA TRP A 315 20.46 -8.62 13.68
C TRP A 315 19.13 -8.10 13.19
N THR A 316 19.18 -7.26 12.17
CA THR A 316 18.02 -6.82 11.40
C THR A 316 17.80 -7.75 10.22
N GLU A 317 16.67 -7.61 9.53
CA GLU A 317 16.41 -8.35 8.30
C GLU A 317 17.50 -8.19 7.24
N GLY A 318 17.96 -6.96 6.98
CA GLY A 318 19.06 -6.73 6.03
C GLY A 318 20.34 -7.46 6.42
N ARG A 319 20.64 -7.55 7.72
CA ARG A 319 21.83 -8.26 8.23
C ARG A 319 21.64 -9.77 8.29
N ASN A 320 20.40 -10.26 8.46
CA ASN A 320 20.06 -11.66 8.24
C ASN A 320 20.30 -12.03 6.76
N LEU A 321 19.85 -11.21 5.80
CA LEU A 321 20.10 -11.43 4.37
C LEU A 321 21.60 -11.49 4.07
N GLN A 322 22.38 -10.52 4.54
CA GLN A 322 23.83 -10.51 4.34
C GLN A 322 24.50 -11.76 4.93
N SER A 323 24.13 -12.17 6.15
CA SER A 323 24.68 -13.36 6.79
C SER A 323 24.42 -14.63 5.98
N VAL A 324 23.24 -14.75 5.36
CA VAL A 324 22.88 -15.88 4.50
C VAL A 324 23.73 -15.90 3.24
N VAL A 325 23.94 -14.74 2.61
CA VAL A 325 24.84 -14.62 1.45
C VAL A 325 26.26 -15.00 1.82
N ASP A 326 26.77 -14.56 2.98
CA ASP A 326 28.11 -14.89 3.45
C ASP A 326 28.28 -16.40 3.68
N LEU A 327 27.25 -17.07 4.25
CA LEU A 327 27.27 -18.52 4.44
C LEU A 327 27.21 -19.30 3.12
N MET A 328 26.48 -18.81 2.12
CA MET A 328 26.51 -19.39 0.77
C MET A 328 27.88 -19.20 0.13
N ALA A 329 28.45 -17.99 0.22
CA ALA A 329 29.77 -17.68 -0.31
C ALA A 329 30.88 -18.52 0.35
N GLY A 330 30.76 -18.80 1.65
CA GLY A 330 31.66 -19.69 2.39
C GLY A 330 31.39 -21.19 2.21
N GLY A 331 30.39 -21.57 1.40
CA GLY A 331 30.03 -22.98 1.14
C GLY A 331 29.40 -23.71 2.33
N LYS A 332 29.01 -22.99 3.39
CA LYS A 332 28.35 -23.53 4.59
C LYS A 332 26.85 -23.71 4.41
N LEU A 333 26.24 -22.98 3.47
CA LEU A 333 24.84 -23.14 3.11
C LEU A 333 24.74 -23.55 1.63
N LYS A 334 24.34 -24.80 1.37
CA LYS A 334 24.23 -25.37 0.02
C LYS A 334 22.76 -25.42 -0.38
N VAL A 335 22.39 -24.59 -1.35
CA VAL A 335 21.00 -24.47 -1.81
C VAL A 335 20.74 -25.12 -3.16
N ALA A 336 21.77 -25.35 -3.98
CA ALA A 336 21.62 -25.99 -5.30
C ALA A 336 20.91 -27.36 -5.24
N PRO A 337 21.20 -28.26 -4.28
CA PRO A 337 20.46 -29.53 -4.14
C PRO A 337 18.99 -29.37 -3.73
N LEU A 338 18.58 -28.19 -3.25
CA LEU A 338 17.22 -27.89 -2.83
C LEU A 338 16.32 -27.45 -4.00
N ILE A 339 16.91 -27.09 -5.14
CA ILE A 339 16.19 -26.67 -6.34
C ILE A 339 15.65 -27.91 -7.06
N SER A 340 14.33 -28.06 -7.09
CA SER A 340 13.67 -29.16 -7.80
C SER A 340 13.12 -28.76 -9.17
N HIS A 341 12.73 -27.49 -9.36
CA HIS A 341 12.20 -27.02 -10.64
C HIS A 341 12.74 -25.64 -11.00
N ARG A 342 12.82 -25.41 -12.31
CA ARG A 342 13.08 -24.11 -12.93
C ARG A 342 12.02 -23.88 -13.99
N PHE A 343 11.31 -22.78 -13.89
CA PHE A 343 10.37 -22.33 -14.92
C PHE A 343 10.81 -20.97 -15.43
N PRO A 344 10.81 -20.71 -16.74
CA PRO A 344 10.88 -19.34 -17.24
C PRO A 344 9.62 -18.57 -16.79
N ILE A 345 9.71 -17.25 -16.65
CA ILE A 345 8.58 -16.40 -16.17
C ILE A 345 7.29 -16.59 -16.99
N GLU A 346 7.42 -16.90 -18.29
CA GLU A 346 6.31 -17.22 -19.19
C GLU A 346 5.51 -18.46 -18.78
N GLN A 347 6.13 -19.37 -18.03
CA GLN A 347 5.54 -20.60 -17.51
C GLN A 347 5.23 -20.52 -16.01
N ALA A 348 5.26 -19.31 -15.43
CA ALA A 348 5.02 -19.15 -14.01
C ALA A 348 3.65 -19.70 -13.56
N ALA A 349 2.58 -19.57 -14.36
CA ALA A 349 1.29 -20.19 -14.03
C ALA A 349 1.40 -21.71 -13.81
N THR A 350 2.20 -22.41 -14.62
CA THR A 350 2.47 -23.85 -14.47
C THR A 350 3.25 -24.16 -13.18
N ALA A 351 4.18 -23.27 -12.79
CA ALA A 351 4.86 -23.40 -11.49
C ALA A 351 3.86 -23.38 -10.33
N TYR A 352 2.80 -22.56 -10.43
CA TYR A 352 1.76 -22.49 -9.41
C TYR A 352 0.81 -23.69 -9.44
N ASP A 353 0.55 -24.27 -10.60
CA ASP A 353 -0.17 -25.54 -10.69
C ASP A 353 0.59 -26.69 -9.99
N VAL A 354 1.92 -26.67 -10.02
CA VAL A 354 2.76 -27.61 -9.26
C VAL A 354 2.64 -27.37 -7.75
N ILE A 355 2.84 -26.13 -7.26
CA ILE A 355 2.84 -25.88 -5.80
C ILE A 355 1.45 -26.01 -5.16
N THR A 356 0.38 -25.77 -5.92
CA THR A 356 -1.01 -25.93 -5.45
C THR A 356 -1.51 -27.37 -5.58
N GLY A 357 -0.71 -28.28 -6.16
CA GLY A 357 -1.05 -29.69 -6.30
C GLY A 357 -2.05 -30.01 -7.42
N LYS A 358 -2.40 -29.03 -8.26
CA LYS A 358 -3.17 -29.27 -9.49
C LYS A 358 -2.40 -30.17 -10.45
N LYS A 359 -1.08 -30.01 -10.49
CA LYS A 359 -0.14 -30.96 -11.10
C LYS A 359 0.47 -31.82 -10.01
N LYS A 360 0.24 -33.14 -10.06
CA LYS A 360 0.71 -34.11 -9.05
C LYS A 360 2.21 -34.39 -9.19
N GLU A 361 3.04 -33.40 -8.91
CA GLU A 361 4.50 -33.48 -8.97
C GLU A 361 5.10 -33.18 -7.59
N THR A 362 6.16 -33.90 -7.22
CA THR A 362 6.87 -33.62 -5.95
C THR A 362 7.78 -32.41 -6.15
N PHE A 363 7.67 -31.38 -5.29
CA PHE A 363 8.49 -30.18 -5.37
C PHE A 363 9.16 -29.84 -4.02
N LEU A 364 10.23 -29.03 -4.08
CA LEU A 364 10.92 -28.46 -2.92
C LEU A 364 11.22 -26.97 -3.15
N GLY A 365 12.32 -26.65 -3.84
CA GLY A 365 12.63 -25.30 -4.31
C GLY A 365 12.18 -25.12 -5.76
N VAL A 366 11.29 -24.16 -6.01
CA VAL A 366 10.78 -23.82 -7.34
C VAL A 366 11.28 -22.43 -7.72
N LEU A 367 12.14 -22.36 -8.74
CA LEU A 367 12.66 -21.10 -9.24
C LEU A 367 11.88 -20.62 -10.47
N LEU A 368 11.61 -19.32 -10.51
CA LEU A 368 11.31 -18.61 -11.74
C LEU A 368 12.60 -17.96 -12.26
N THR A 369 12.84 -18.12 -13.55
CA THR A 369 14.04 -17.64 -14.27
C THR A 369 13.63 -16.60 -15.31
N TYR A 370 14.54 -15.67 -15.58
CA TYR A 370 14.27 -14.47 -16.38
C TYR A 370 15.39 -14.27 -17.40
N SER A 371 15.08 -13.58 -18.51
CA SER A 371 16.06 -13.27 -19.55
C SER A 371 17.13 -12.29 -19.06
N GLU A 372 18.41 -12.64 -19.21
CA GLU A 372 19.52 -11.75 -18.87
C GLU A 372 19.75 -10.62 -19.89
N THR A 373 19.13 -10.67 -21.07
CA THR A 373 19.28 -9.66 -22.14
C THR A 373 18.76 -8.28 -21.72
N LEU A 374 19.64 -7.29 -21.60
CA LEU A 374 19.28 -5.92 -21.25
C LEU A 374 18.53 -5.26 -22.43
N GLU A 375 17.21 -5.16 -22.32
CA GLU A 375 16.42 -4.29 -23.20
C GLU A 375 16.71 -2.81 -22.86
N LYS A 376 16.52 -1.91 -23.82
CA LYS A 376 16.67 -0.47 -23.57
C LYS A 376 15.65 -0.03 -22.53
N LEU A 377 16.12 0.60 -21.44
CA LEU A 377 15.30 1.04 -20.31
C LEU A 377 14.22 2.08 -20.69
N GLU A 378 14.39 2.78 -21.81
CA GLU A 378 13.47 3.83 -22.28
C GLU A 378 12.23 3.26 -22.96
N ASP A 379 12.35 2.15 -23.70
CA ASP A 379 11.24 1.54 -24.44
C ASP A 379 10.27 0.73 -23.55
N SER A 380 10.63 0.45 -22.29
CA SER A 380 9.92 -0.50 -21.41
C SER A 380 8.99 0.13 -20.36
N LYS A 381 8.89 1.47 -20.31
CA LYS A 381 8.05 2.21 -19.35
C LYS A 381 6.62 2.44 -19.82
N VAL A 382 6.26 2.05 -21.03
CA VAL A 382 4.92 2.26 -21.60
C VAL A 382 4.35 0.92 -22.06
N VAL A 383 3.12 0.62 -21.64
CA VAL A 383 2.34 -0.51 -22.14
C VAL A 383 1.12 0.04 -22.88
N ARG A 384 1.05 -0.20 -24.18
CA ARG A 384 -0.07 0.20 -25.02
C ARG A 384 -1.17 -0.86 -25.00
N PHE A 385 -2.41 -0.43 -24.91
CA PHE A 385 -3.58 -1.29 -25.01
C PHE A 385 -4.07 -1.34 -26.46
N ASN A 386 -4.72 -2.44 -26.87
CA ASN A 386 -5.29 -2.56 -28.21
C ASN A 386 -6.24 -1.38 -28.46
N ALA A 387 -5.83 -0.49 -29.36
CA ALA A 387 -6.52 0.77 -29.61
C ALA A 387 -7.90 0.50 -30.19
N GLN A 388 -8.95 1.00 -29.53
CA GLN A 388 -10.14 1.38 -30.28
C GLN A 388 -9.76 2.64 -31.06
N THR A 389 -9.76 2.56 -32.38
CA THR A 389 -9.62 3.72 -33.25
C THR A 389 -10.82 4.63 -33.05
N PHE A 390 -10.65 5.69 -32.26
CA PHE A 390 -11.68 6.69 -32.08
C PHE A 390 -11.55 7.76 -33.17
N LYS A 391 -12.70 8.23 -33.67
CA LYS A 391 -12.75 9.33 -34.63
C LYS A 391 -12.32 10.64 -33.93
N PRO A 392 -11.69 11.58 -34.64
CA PRO A 392 -11.39 12.91 -34.11
C PRO A 392 -12.65 13.54 -33.50
N SER A 393 -12.57 14.01 -32.25
CA SER A 393 -13.68 14.65 -31.56
C SER A 393 -13.21 15.93 -30.86
N ASN A 394 -14.15 16.82 -30.55
CA ASN A 394 -13.91 18.01 -29.72
C ASN A 394 -13.78 17.66 -28.22
N ASN A 395 -13.48 16.41 -27.88
CA ASN A 395 -13.37 15.96 -26.49
C ASN A 395 -12.05 16.40 -25.87
N VAL A 396 -12.08 16.55 -24.55
CA VAL A 396 -10.91 16.86 -23.72
C VAL A 396 -10.05 15.60 -23.61
N LYS A 397 -8.81 15.66 -24.12
CA LYS A 397 -7.86 14.54 -24.11
C LYS A 397 -7.16 14.47 -22.76
N LEU A 398 -7.70 13.62 -21.90
CA LEU A 398 -7.37 13.51 -20.49
C LEU A 398 -6.44 12.32 -20.23
N SER A 399 -5.43 12.58 -19.40
CA SER A 399 -4.61 11.54 -18.80
C SER A 399 -4.55 11.68 -17.29
N VAL A 400 -4.25 10.58 -16.60
CA VAL A 400 -4.29 10.50 -15.14
C VAL A 400 -2.91 10.20 -14.58
N LEU A 401 -2.44 11.01 -13.64
CA LEU A 401 -1.29 10.71 -12.79
C LEU A 401 -1.80 10.19 -11.45
N GLY A 402 -1.55 8.92 -11.13
CA GLY A 402 -2.00 8.28 -9.90
C GLY A 402 -3.17 7.32 -10.11
N ALA A 403 -2.89 6.02 -9.95
CA ALA A 403 -3.87 4.94 -10.01
C ALA A 403 -4.15 4.34 -8.62
N GLY A 404 -4.25 5.19 -7.60
CA GLY A 404 -4.46 4.78 -6.22
C GLY A 404 -5.87 4.24 -5.92
N LEU A 405 -6.10 3.83 -4.68
CA LEU A 405 -7.40 3.30 -4.24
C LEU A 405 -8.53 4.32 -4.44
N TYR A 406 -8.33 5.59 -4.04
CA TYR A 406 -9.33 6.64 -4.20
C TYR A 406 -9.67 6.90 -5.68
N ALA A 407 -8.65 6.99 -6.53
CA ALA A 407 -8.83 7.14 -7.98
C ALA A 407 -9.72 6.00 -8.53
N ASN A 408 -9.39 4.74 -8.22
CA ASN A 408 -10.15 3.58 -8.67
C ASN A 408 -11.58 3.50 -8.08
N SER A 409 -11.76 3.87 -6.81
CA SER A 409 -13.07 3.73 -6.16
C SER A 409 -14.05 4.84 -6.49
N THR A 410 -13.54 6.02 -6.87
CA THR A 410 -14.36 7.25 -6.91
C THR A 410 -14.23 7.99 -8.23
N LEU A 411 -13.04 8.47 -8.59
CA LEU A 411 -12.88 9.40 -9.72
C LEU A 411 -12.82 8.72 -11.09
N LEU A 412 -12.07 7.63 -11.25
CA LEU A 412 -11.97 6.93 -12.53
C LEU A 412 -13.33 6.43 -13.06
N PRO A 413 -14.25 5.90 -12.22
CA PRO A 413 -15.62 5.62 -12.65
C PRO A 413 -16.38 6.86 -13.13
N VAL A 414 -16.20 8.02 -12.48
CA VAL A 414 -16.85 9.27 -12.89
C VAL A 414 -16.28 9.78 -14.21
N ILE A 415 -14.96 9.80 -14.33
CA ILE A 415 -14.22 10.21 -15.53
C ILE A 415 -14.60 9.34 -16.73
N LYS A 416 -14.59 8.01 -16.58
CA LYS A 416 -14.95 7.07 -17.66
C LYS A 416 -16.38 7.27 -18.17
N ASN A 417 -17.32 7.59 -17.28
CA ASN A 417 -18.71 7.78 -17.67
C ASN A 417 -19.00 9.18 -18.24
N ASN A 418 -18.02 10.09 -18.23
CA ASN A 418 -18.15 11.40 -18.84
C ASN A 418 -17.70 11.36 -20.31
N LYS A 419 -18.64 11.55 -21.23
CA LYS A 419 -18.40 11.52 -22.68
C LYS A 419 -17.54 12.69 -23.19
N ASP A 420 -17.33 13.70 -22.36
CA ASP A 420 -16.52 14.86 -22.70
C ASP A 420 -15.02 14.57 -22.63
N PHE A 421 -14.62 13.45 -21.99
CA PHE A 421 -13.24 13.02 -21.89
C PHE A 421 -12.90 11.90 -22.86
N GLU A 422 -11.79 12.07 -23.56
CA GLU A 422 -11.07 10.99 -24.24
C GLU A 422 -9.90 10.56 -23.34
N LEU A 423 -9.85 9.29 -22.94
CA LEU A 423 -8.85 8.77 -21.99
C LEU A 423 -7.60 8.29 -22.73
N ILE A 424 -6.51 9.03 -22.62
CA ILE A 424 -5.28 8.77 -23.37
C ILE A 424 -4.33 7.87 -22.57
N GLY A 425 -3.71 8.41 -21.51
CA GLY A 425 -2.70 7.72 -20.70
C GLY A 425 -3.03 7.69 -19.22
N ILE A 426 -2.53 6.68 -18.51
CA ILE A 426 -2.56 6.62 -17.05
C ILE A 426 -1.19 6.24 -16.49
N ALA A 427 -0.72 6.94 -15.45
CA ALA A 427 0.56 6.69 -14.82
C ALA A 427 0.46 6.32 -13.34
N SER A 428 1.38 5.47 -12.91
CA SER A 428 1.65 5.16 -11.50
C SER A 428 3.08 4.65 -11.41
N SER A 429 3.87 5.16 -10.46
CA SER A 429 5.31 4.87 -10.36
C SER A 429 5.66 3.37 -10.28
N GLY A 430 4.78 2.56 -9.70
CA GLY A 430 4.92 1.09 -9.66
C GLY A 430 4.48 0.34 -10.91
N GLY A 431 3.92 1.01 -11.92
CA GLY A 431 3.46 0.44 -13.20
C GLY A 431 2.18 -0.39 -13.11
N LEU A 432 2.13 -1.37 -12.20
CA LEU A 432 1.04 -2.36 -12.08
C LEU A 432 -0.36 -1.73 -11.95
N HIS A 433 -0.53 -0.78 -11.02
CA HIS A 433 -1.83 -0.15 -10.80
C HIS A 433 -2.28 0.66 -12.03
N ALA A 434 -1.34 1.33 -12.73
CA ALA A 434 -1.66 2.05 -13.95
C ALA A 434 -2.09 1.07 -15.06
N GLN A 435 -1.42 -0.07 -15.18
CA GLN A 435 -1.79 -1.09 -16.16
C GLN A 435 -3.20 -1.63 -15.91
N HIS A 436 -3.48 -2.02 -14.66
CA HIS A 436 -4.77 -2.59 -14.28
C HIS A 436 -5.92 -1.60 -14.49
N SER A 437 -5.77 -0.37 -13.95
CA SER A 437 -6.74 0.69 -14.13
C SER A 437 -6.88 1.10 -15.61
N GLY A 438 -5.76 1.16 -16.34
CA GLY A 438 -5.72 1.48 -17.76
C GLY A 438 -6.59 0.55 -18.59
N LYS A 439 -6.42 -0.77 -18.42
CA LYS A 439 -7.29 -1.78 -19.05
C LYS A 439 -8.74 -1.65 -18.62
N LYS A 440 -8.99 -1.54 -17.31
CA LYS A 440 -10.35 -1.52 -16.72
C LYS A 440 -11.19 -0.34 -17.21
N TYR A 441 -10.60 0.85 -17.27
CA TYR A 441 -11.30 2.07 -17.66
C TYR A 441 -11.11 2.42 -19.14
N GLY A 442 -10.33 1.64 -19.90
CA GLY A 442 -10.15 1.83 -21.34
C GLY A 442 -9.36 3.08 -21.70
N PHE A 443 -8.21 3.27 -21.05
CA PHE A 443 -7.15 4.17 -21.52
C PHE A 443 -6.45 3.56 -22.75
N GLN A 444 -5.68 4.35 -23.49
CA GLN A 444 -4.91 3.88 -24.65
C GLN A 444 -3.56 3.30 -24.24
N TYR A 445 -2.93 3.82 -23.18
CA TYR A 445 -1.71 3.25 -22.62
C TYR A 445 -1.61 3.46 -21.11
N ALA A 446 -0.77 2.65 -20.48
CA ALA A 446 -0.32 2.82 -19.10
C ALA A 446 1.19 3.05 -19.06
N THR A 447 1.65 3.84 -18.10
CA THR A 447 3.07 4.12 -17.91
C THR A 447 3.47 4.20 -16.44
N SER A 448 4.76 4.11 -16.16
CA SER A 448 5.38 4.33 -14.85
C SER A 448 6.06 5.69 -14.70
N SER A 449 5.96 6.54 -15.72
CA SER A 449 6.64 7.83 -15.81
C SER A 449 5.61 8.94 -16.00
N GLU A 450 5.63 9.95 -15.13
CA GLU A 450 4.79 11.13 -15.32
C GLU A 450 5.21 11.96 -16.55
N ASP A 451 6.49 11.92 -16.91
CA ASP A 451 7.04 12.70 -18.02
C ASP A 451 6.51 12.20 -19.37
N GLU A 452 6.20 10.90 -19.50
CA GLU A 452 5.55 10.33 -20.69
C GLU A 452 4.16 10.95 -20.92
N ILE A 453 3.42 11.24 -19.84
CA ILE A 453 2.09 11.88 -19.92
C ILE A 453 2.21 13.39 -20.11
N ILE A 454 3.11 14.04 -19.38
CA ILE A 454 3.25 15.49 -19.42
C ILE A 454 3.78 15.95 -20.80
N ASN A 455 4.68 15.19 -21.41
CA ASN A 455 5.30 15.56 -22.69
C ASN A 455 4.54 15.04 -23.92
N ASP A 456 3.50 14.22 -23.75
CA ASP A 456 2.71 13.72 -24.89
C ASP A 456 1.94 14.88 -25.56
N PRO A 457 2.18 15.16 -26.86
CA PRO A 457 1.49 16.23 -27.57
C PRO A 457 -0.01 15.93 -27.79
N ASN A 458 -0.44 14.66 -27.67
CA ASN A 458 -1.84 14.28 -27.80
C ASN A 458 -2.65 14.56 -26.53
N ILE A 459 -2.00 14.82 -25.40
CA ILE A 459 -2.66 15.10 -24.13
C ILE A 459 -2.80 16.61 -23.99
N ASN A 460 -4.00 17.11 -23.68
CA ASN A 460 -4.19 18.54 -23.33
C ASN A 460 -4.55 18.72 -21.85
N THR A 461 -4.95 17.65 -21.15
CA THR A 461 -5.43 17.74 -19.76
C THR A 461 -4.85 16.61 -18.91
N VAL A 462 -4.44 16.94 -17.68
CA VAL A 462 -3.91 16.00 -16.70
C VAL A 462 -4.73 16.06 -15.41
N ALA A 463 -5.19 14.90 -14.94
CA ALA A 463 -5.77 14.72 -13.61
C ALA A 463 -4.73 14.12 -12.64
N ILE A 464 -4.34 14.88 -11.62
CA ILE A 464 -3.34 14.53 -10.62
C ILE A 464 -4.05 13.97 -9.39
N LEU A 465 -3.96 12.65 -9.21
CA LEU A 465 -4.62 11.84 -8.18
C LEU A 465 -3.58 11.10 -7.32
N THR A 466 -2.44 11.74 -7.08
CA THR A 466 -1.27 11.18 -6.38
C THR A 466 -1.33 11.44 -4.87
N ARG A 467 -0.22 11.26 -4.15
CA ARG A 467 -0.11 11.67 -2.74
C ARG A 467 0.10 13.18 -2.64
N HIS A 468 -0.34 13.77 -1.52
CA HIS A 468 -0.44 15.23 -1.37
C HIS A 468 0.90 15.95 -1.57
N ASP A 469 2.00 15.35 -1.12
CA ASP A 469 3.37 15.89 -1.25
C ASP A 469 3.80 16.15 -2.69
N THR A 470 3.28 15.35 -3.63
CA THR A 470 3.63 15.45 -5.06
C THR A 470 2.75 16.41 -5.86
N HIS A 471 1.64 16.90 -5.29
CA HIS A 471 0.65 17.68 -6.04
C HIS A 471 1.25 18.94 -6.64
N ALA A 472 1.94 19.76 -5.84
CA ALA A 472 2.46 21.05 -6.29
C ALA A 472 3.45 20.92 -7.45
N ASP A 473 4.39 19.98 -7.35
CA ASP A 473 5.40 19.76 -8.38
C ASP A 473 4.76 19.29 -9.70
N LEU A 474 3.80 18.36 -9.62
CA LEU A 474 3.09 17.86 -10.79
C LEU A 474 2.19 18.92 -11.43
N VAL A 475 1.50 19.74 -10.62
CA VAL A 475 0.71 20.88 -11.10
C VAL A 475 1.60 21.85 -11.87
N ILE A 476 2.74 22.24 -11.29
CA ILE A 476 3.67 23.17 -11.92
C ILE A 476 4.24 22.59 -13.23
N LYS A 477 4.67 21.32 -13.23
CA LYS A 477 5.16 20.65 -14.44
C LYS A 477 4.10 20.62 -15.55
N ALA A 478 2.88 20.22 -15.24
CA ALA A 478 1.80 20.12 -16.21
C ALA A 478 1.38 21.49 -16.78
N LEU A 479 1.26 22.52 -15.94
CA LEU A 479 0.97 23.88 -16.39
C LEU A 479 2.08 24.46 -17.27
N LYS A 480 3.36 24.19 -16.95
CA LYS A 480 4.49 24.60 -17.80
C LYS A 480 4.47 23.93 -19.17
N ALA A 481 4.00 22.68 -19.24
CA ALA A 481 3.81 21.95 -20.48
C ALA A 481 2.52 22.35 -21.24
N GLY A 482 1.81 23.38 -20.79
CA GLY A 482 0.60 23.89 -21.42
C GLY A 482 -0.63 23.00 -21.24
N LYS A 483 -0.63 22.09 -20.25
CA LYS A 483 -1.75 21.18 -19.97
C LYS A 483 -2.73 21.82 -19.00
N HIS A 484 -4.04 21.66 -19.24
CA HIS A 484 -5.06 21.90 -18.21
C HIS A 484 -4.89 20.90 -17.07
N VAL A 485 -5.14 21.31 -15.83
CA VAL A 485 -4.87 20.52 -14.63
C VAL A 485 -6.10 20.41 -13.75
N PHE A 486 -6.53 19.18 -13.50
CA PHE A 486 -7.33 18.84 -12.34
C PHE A 486 -6.39 18.24 -11.29
N VAL A 487 -6.40 18.71 -10.06
CA VAL A 487 -5.61 18.12 -8.97
C VAL A 487 -6.53 17.78 -7.81
N GLU A 488 -6.42 16.57 -7.27
CA GLU A 488 -7.13 16.23 -6.04
C GLU A 488 -6.66 17.10 -4.88
N LYS A 489 -7.51 17.26 -3.86
CA LYS A 489 -7.14 18.10 -2.72
C LYS A 489 -6.12 17.40 -1.81
N PRO A 490 -5.24 18.16 -1.14
CA PRO A 490 -5.09 19.63 -1.18
C PRO A 490 -4.27 20.10 -2.38
N LEU A 491 -4.36 21.38 -2.73
CA LEU A 491 -3.54 21.96 -3.80
C LEU A 491 -2.03 21.92 -3.48
N ALA A 492 -1.68 22.17 -2.22
CA ALA A 492 -0.33 22.18 -1.68
C ALA A 492 -0.36 21.79 -0.20
N ILE A 493 0.76 21.30 0.33
CA ILE A 493 0.89 20.96 1.76
C ILE A 493 1.65 21.99 2.58
N ASN A 494 2.26 23.00 1.94
CA ASN A 494 2.91 24.12 2.62
C ASN A 494 2.89 25.40 1.78
N SER A 495 3.21 26.53 2.43
CA SER A 495 3.20 27.86 1.81
C SER A 495 4.21 28.02 0.68
N VAL A 496 5.37 27.36 0.75
CA VAL A 496 6.40 27.44 -0.31
C VAL A 496 5.88 26.83 -1.61
N GLN A 497 5.24 25.66 -1.52
CA GLN A 497 4.58 25.01 -2.64
C GLN A 497 3.44 25.86 -3.20
N LEU A 498 2.58 26.42 -2.34
CA LEU A 498 1.46 27.25 -2.78
C LEU A 498 1.94 28.50 -3.54
N LEU A 499 2.96 29.20 -3.02
CA LEU A 499 3.57 30.35 -3.67
C LEU A 499 4.15 30.00 -5.05
N ALA A 500 4.77 28.83 -5.18
CA ALA A 500 5.29 28.36 -6.46
C ALA A 500 4.18 28.11 -7.48
N ILE A 501 3.05 27.53 -7.06
CA ILE A 501 1.85 27.37 -7.90
C ILE A 501 1.28 28.74 -8.30
N SER A 502 1.11 29.66 -7.35
CA SER A 502 0.60 31.01 -7.65
C SER A 502 1.48 31.76 -8.65
N LYS A 503 2.81 31.64 -8.53
CA LYS A 503 3.75 32.20 -9.51
C LYS A 503 3.56 31.58 -10.89
N GLN A 504 3.39 30.26 -10.96
CA GLN A 504 3.16 29.56 -12.22
C GLN A 504 1.82 29.94 -12.86
N LEU A 505 0.76 30.10 -12.07
CA LEU A 505 -0.55 30.54 -12.55
C LEU A 505 -0.49 31.95 -13.14
N LYS A 506 0.23 32.88 -12.51
CA LYS A 506 0.43 34.24 -13.05
C LYS A 506 1.20 34.24 -14.37
N ALA A 507 2.13 33.30 -14.54
CA ALA A 507 2.90 33.13 -15.78
C ALA A 507 2.15 32.34 -16.86
N ASN A 508 1.03 31.68 -16.52
CA ASN A 508 0.26 30.83 -17.41
C ASN A 508 -0.94 31.61 -17.96
N SER A 509 -1.08 31.66 -19.28
CA SER A 509 -2.12 32.43 -19.96
C SER A 509 -3.18 31.59 -20.67
N GLN A 510 -3.05 30.25 -20.71
CA GLN A 510 -3.88 29.39 -21.55
C GLN A 510 -4.46 28.16 -20.83
N SER A 511 -3.72 27.59 -19.88
CA SER A 511 -4.16 26.37 -19.20
C SER A 511 -5.03 26.69 -17.98
N LEU A 512 -6.01 25.83 -17.71
CA LEU A 512 -6.88 25.95 -16.55
C LEU A 512 -6.35 25.07 -15.42
N LEU A 513 -6.62 25.48 -14.17
CA LEU A 513 -6.35 24.70 -12.98
C LEU A 513 -7.66 24.61 -12.21
N THR A 514 -8.00 23.43 -11.70
CA THR A 514 -9.03 23.27 -10.67
C THR A 514 -8.56 22.26 -9.64
N VAL A 515 -9.06 22.41 -8.42
CA VAL A 515 -8.85 21.45 -7.33
C VAL A 515 -10.11 20.61 -7.18
N GLY A 516 -9.97 19.36 -6.73
CA GLY A 516 -11.05 18.41 -6.40
C GLY A 516 -11.92 18.84 -5.21
N PHE A 517 -12.39 20.08 -5.21
CA PHE A 517 -13.36 20.59 -4.24
C PHE A 517 -14.79 20.29 -4.70
N ASN A 518 -15.10 19.00 -4.79
CA ASN A 518 -16.33 18.50 -5.38
C ASN A 518 -17.63 19.02 -4.72
N ARG A 519 -17.58 19.45 -3.45
CA ARG A 519 -18.76 19.74 -2.62
C ARG A 519 -19.62 20.89 -3.13
N ARG A 520 -18.99 21.96 -3.58
CA ARG A 520 -19.66 23.11 -4.21
C ARG A 520 -20.43 22.74 -5.47
N PHE A 521 -20.06 21.64 -6.13
CA PHE A 521 -20.73 21.14 -7.33
C PHE A 521 -21.87 20.15 -7.03
N SER A 522 -22.11 19.80 -5.76
CA SER A 522 -23.23 18.93 -5.41
C SER A 522 -24.57 19.60 -5.73
N PRO A 523 -25.59 18.85 -6.18
CA PRO A 523 -26.89 19.44 -6.54
C PRO A 523 -27.51 20.27 -5.41
N LEU A 524 -27.42 19.78 -4.18
CA LEU A 524 -27.97 20.46 -3.01
C LEU A 524 -27.15 21.67 -2.56
N ALA A 525 -25.81 21.64 -2.69
CA ALA A 525 -24.98 22.82 -2.40
C ALA A 525 -25.19 23.93 -3.45
N LEU A 526 -25.31 23.57 -4.72
CA LEU A 526 -25.66 24.52 -5.79
C LEU A 526 -27.00 25.17 -5.51
N LYS A 527 -28.01 24.40 -5.11
CA LYS A 527 -29.33 24.94 -4.76
C LYS A 527 -29.28 25.87 -3.54
N LEU A 528 -28.53 25.47 -2.51
CA LEU A 528 -28.30 26.31 -1.33
C LEU A 528 -27.64 27.63 -1.72
N SER A 529 -26.54 27.59 -2.48
CA SER A 529 -25.85 28.80 -2.98
C SER A 529 -26.77 29.69 -3.80
N SER A 530 -27.55 29.14 -4.73
CA SER A 530 -28.53 29.90 -5.52
C SER A 530 -29.60 30.58 -4.66
N SER A 531 -29.98 30.01 -3.52
CA SER A 531 -30.93 30.67 -2.60
C SER A 531 -30.33 31.86 -1.86
N LEU A 532 -28.99 31.97 -1.83
CA LEU A 532 -28.22 32.99 -1.12
C LEU A 532 -27.56 34.02 -2.05
N SER A 533 -27.74 33.90 -3.37
CA SER A 533 -27.01 34.69 -4.38
C SER A 533 -27.36 36.18 -4.42
N HIS A 534 -28.51 36.55 -3.85
CA HIS A 534 -29.02 37.93 -3.82
C HIS A 534 -29.18 38.46 -2.39
N ARG A 535 -28.46 37.87 -1.43
CA ARG A 535 -28.45 38.37 -0.05
C ARG A 535 -27.80 39.76 0.02
N SER A 536 -28.26 40.55 0.96
CA SER A 536 -27.74 41.86 1.36
C SER A 536 -27.08 41.85 2.75
N GLU A 537 -27.39 40.86 3.59
CA GLU A 537 -26.76 40.66 4.91
C GLU A 537 -25.66 39.59 4.90
N PRO A 538 -24.68 39.69 5.82
CA PRO A 538 -23.71 38.61 6.05
C PRO A 538 -24.40 37.32 6.48
N LEU A 539 -23.81 36.17 6.14
CA LEU A 539 -24.31 34.87 6.59
C LEU A 539 -23.50 34.31 7.77
N HIS A 540 -24.14 33.45 8.55
CA HIS A 540 -23.44 32.56 9.48
C HIS A 540 -23.59 31.12 9.01
N ALA A 541 -22.48 30.42 8.76
CA ALA A 541 -22.46 29.02 8.37
C ALA A 541 -21.74 28.17 9.42
N HIS A 542 -22.38 27.11 9.91
CA HIS A 542 -21.76 26.09 10.75
C HIS A 542 -21.65 24.77 10.00
N TYR A 543 -20.45 24.22 9.90
CA TYR A 543 -20.17 22.95 9.25
C TYR A 543 -19.56 21.97 10.27
N ARG A 544 -20.37 21.00 10.69
CA ARG A 544 -19.92 19.89 11.55
C ARG A 544 -19.51 18.68 10.72
N VAL A 545 -18.31 18.18 10.97
CA VAL A 545 -17.70 17.02 10.30
C VAL A 545 -17.30 15.96 11.33
N ASN A 546 -17.98 14.82 11.31
CA ASN A 546 -17.60 13.60 12.02
C ASN A 546 -16.55 12.83 11.22
N ALA A 547 -15.30 13.29 11.25
CA ALA A 547 -14.20 12.78 10.45
C ALA A 547 -13.75 11.36 10.85
N GLY A 548 -14.00 10.98 12.11
CA GLY A 548 -13.68 9.67 12.69
C GLY A 548 -12.18 9.37 12.80
N TYR A 549 -11.80 8.41 13.65
CA TYR A 549 -10.39 8.13 13.95
C TYR A 549 -9.60 7.53 12.77
N ILE A 550 -8.33 7.95 12.63
CA ILE A 550 -7.33 7.35 11.74
C ILE A 550 -6.04 7.11 12.55
N PRO A 551 -5.40 5.92 12.44
CA PRO A 551 -4.15 5.60 13.13
C PRO A 551 -3.00 6.59 12.85
N LEU A 552 -2.15 6.81 13.85
CA LEU A 552 -1.00 7.73 13.76
C LEU A 552 0.07 7.34 12.74
N ASN A 553 0.12 6.07 12.33
CA ASN A 553 1.03 5.57 11.30
C ASN A 553 0.46 5.65 9.88
N HIS A 554 -0.76 6.19 9.71
CA HIS A 554 -1.33 6.42 8.39
C HIS A 554 -0.61 7.59 7.70
N TRP A 555 -0.32 7.47 6.40
CA TRP A 555 0.47 8.46 5.66
C TRP A 555 -0.10 9.89 5.69
N THR A 556 -1.41 10.06 5.87
CA THR A 556 -2.03 11.39 6.00
C THR A 556 -1.60 12.13 7.27
N GLN A 557 -1.12 11.40 8.28
CA GLN A 557 -0.62 11.94 9.56
C GLN A 557 0.85 12.37 9.46
N ASP A 558 1.55 11.95 8.41
CA ASP A 558 2.91 12.38 8.16
C ASP A 558 2.89 13.82 7.62
N ALA A 559 3.63 14.71 8.27
CA ALA A 559 3.65 16.13 7.92
C ALA A 559 4.25 16.40 6.53
N ASN A 560 5.18 15.56 6.09
CA ASN A 560 5.89 15.71 4.81
C ASN A 560 5.17 15.00 3.66
N LEU A 561 4.41 13.94 3.94
CA LEU A 561 3.64 13.20 2.90
C LEU A 561 2.18 13.66 2.81
N GLY A 562 1.52 13.78 3.96
CA GLY A 562 0.08 14.01 4.06
C GLY A 562 -0.30 15.44 4.44
N GLY A 563 0.58 16.16 5.14
CA GLY A 563 0.32 17.50 5.68
C GLY A 563 -0.64 17.53 6.89
N GLY A 564 -1.07 16.38 7.41
CA GLY A 564 -2.11 16.29 8.44
C GLY A 564 -3.53 16.43 7.87
N ARG A 565 -4.53 16.20 8.72
CA ARG A 565 -5.93 16.09 8.26
C ARG A 565 -6.61 17.42 7.99
N ILE A 566 -6.19 18.51 8.64
CA ILE A 566 -6.77 19.84 8.39
C ILE A 566 -6.37 20.35 6.99
N ILE A 567 -5.08 20.28 6.66
CA ILE A 567 -4.59 20.60 5.31
C ILE A 567 -5.16 19.60 4.29
N GLY A 568 -5.05 18.30 4.58
CA GLY A 568 -5.40 17.24 3.62
C GLY A 568 -6.89 16.98 3.40
N GLU A 569 -7.77 17.28 4.35
CA GLU A 569 -9.23 17.02 4.24
C GLU A 569 -10.07 18.24 4.66
N GLY A 570 -9.65 18.97 5.69
CA GLY A 570 -10.33 20.17 6.20
C GLY A 570 -10.61 21.23 5.12
N CYS A 571 -9.72 21.34 4.14
CA CYS A 571 -9.86 22.22 2.98
C CYS A 571 -11.21 22.06 2.24
N HIS A 572 -11.80 20.87 2.18
CA HIS A 572 -13.11 20.68 1.53
C HIS A 572 -14.23 21.50 2.19
N PHE A 573 -14.17 21.64 3.51
CA PHE A 573 -15.25 22.25 4.29
C PHE A 573 -15.11 23.76 4.31
N ILE A 574 -13.86 24.23 4.38
CA ILE A 574 -13.51 25.65 4.20
C ILE A 574 -13.90 26.09 2.79
N ASP A 575 -13.63 25.26 1.77
CA ASP A 575 -14.04 25.52 0.40
C ASP A 575 -15.56 25.67 0.25
N LEU A 576 -16.35 24.80 0.87
CA LEU A 576 -17.81 24.89 0.76
C LEU A 576 -18.33 26.20 1.37
N ILE A 577 -17.83 26.60 2.54
CA ILE A 577 -18.24 27.87 3.15
C ILE A 577 -17.80 29.04 2.26
N THR A 578 -16.56 28.99 1.75
CA THR A 578 -16.02 29.98 0.80
C THR A 578 -16.91 30.10 -0.44
N PHE A 579 -17.41 28.97 -0.97
CA PHE A 579 -18.35 28.95 -2.09
C PHE A 579 -19.71 29.59 -1.76
N LEU A 580 -20.24 29.34 -0.56
CA LEU A 580 -21.51 29.91 -0.12
C LEU A 580 -21.42 31.42 0.12
N VAL A 581 -20.30 31.91 0.64
CA VAL A 581 -20.05 33.35 0.82
C VAL A 581 -19.70 34.00 -0.52
N GLY A 582 -18.93 33.33 -1.37
CA GLY A 582 -18.49 33.84 -2.67
C GLY A 582 -17.12 34.54 -2.65
N ALA A 583 -16.45 34.62 -1.49
CA ALA A 583 -15.13 35.20 -1.30
C ALA A 583 -14.30 34.38 -0.31
N ALA A 584 -12.97 34.44 -0.40
CA ALA A 584 -12.06 33.74 0.51
C ALA A 584 -12.08 34.35 1.93
N PRO A 585 -11.80 33.57 2.99
CA PRO A 585 -11.63 34.09 4.35
C PRO A 585 -10.48 35.11 4.45
N ILE A 586 -10.61 36.07 5.37
CA ILE A 586 -9.58 37.07 5.69
C ILE A 586 -8.87 36.80 7.01
N SER A 587 -9.51 36.07 7.93
CA SER A 587 -8.88 35.66 9.18
C SER A 587 -9.46 34.37 9.73
N VAL A 588 -8.68 33.69 10.59
CA VAL A 588 -9.09 32.46 11.27
C VAL A 588 -8.62 32.44 12.72
N THR A 589 -9.48 31.89 13.59
CA THR A 589 -9.10 31.42 14.93
C THR A 589 -9.45 29.95 15.06
N ALA A 590 -8.53 29.12 15.54
CA ALA A 590 -8.73 27.68 15.64
C ALA A 590 -8.22 27.10 16.96
N TYR A 591 -8.97 26.14 17.50
CA TYR A 591 -8.63 25.42 18.73
C TYR A 591 -8.79 23.92 18.54
N ALA A 592 -7.77 23.16 18.95
CA ALA A 592 -7.79 21.70 18.93
C ALA A 592 -8.08 21.13 20.32
N LEU A 593 -8.76 19.98 20.36
CA LEU A 593 -8.83 19.15 21.56
C LEU A 593 -7.45 18.55 21.89
N PRO A 594 -7.18 18.18 23.16
CA PRO A 594 -5.95 17.49 23.53
C PRO A 594 -5.78 16.15 22.79
N ASP A 595 -4.60 15.94 22.21
CA ASP A 595 -4.30 14.75 21.40
C ASP A 595 -4.08 13.47 22.23
N ASN A 596 -3.58 13.60 23.46
CA ASN A 596 -3.29 12.51 24.41
C ASN A 596 -2.52 11.31 23.81
N GLY A 597 -1.64 11.55 22.83
CA GLY A 597 -0.87 10.50 22.14
C GLY A 597 -1.70 9.61 21.20
N LYS A 598 -2.99 9.92 21.00
CA LYS A 598 -3.90 9.17 20.12
C LYS A 598 -4.18 9.90 18.81
N TYR A 599 -4.24 11.22 18.82
CA TYR A 599 -4.55 12.07 17.65
C TYR A 599 -3.35 12.97 17.30
N ARG A 600 -3.41 13.66 16.15
CA ARG A 600 -2.46 14.74 15.79
C ARG A 600 -3.24 15.95 15.26
N MET A 601 -3.79 16.77 16.15
CA MET A 601 -4.57 17.96 15.80
C MET A 601 -5.75 17.64 14.87
N ASP A 602 -6.40 16.49 15.10
CA ASP A 602 -7.46 15.95 14.24
C ASP A 602 -8.88 16.22 14.76
N SER A 603 -9.01 16.96 15.86
CA SER A 603 -10.30 17.37 16.42
C SER A 603 -10.24 18.86 16.73
N VAL A 604 -10.75 19.69 15.84
CA VAL A 604 -10.52 21.13 15.79
C VAL A 604 -11.83 21.87 15.53
N SER A 605 -12.04 22.98 16.24
CA SER A 605 -13.02 24.01 15.88
C SER A 605 -12.29 25.19 15.26
N MET A 606 -12.69 25.60 14.05
CA MET A 606 -12.10 26.70 13.29
C MET A 606 -13.19 27.73 12.97
N THR A 607 -12.95 29.00 13.33
CA THR A 607 -13.84 30.12 13.03
C THR A 607 -13.16 31.06 12.05
N PHE A 608 -13.81 31.30 10.91
CA PHE A 608 -13.34 32.12 9.81
C PHE A 608 -14.19 33.39 9.68
N THR A 609 -13.54 34.52 9.43
CA THR A 609 -14.20 35.79 9.08
C THR A 609 -14.01 36.06 7.60
N PHE A 610 -15.04 36.57 6.94
CA PHE A 610 -15.05 36.88 5.52
C PHE A 610 -15.12 38.40 5.24
N PRO A 611 -14.75 38.87 4.03
CA PRO A 611 -14.75 40.29 3.69
C PRO A 611 -16.10 41.01 3.88
N ASP A 612 -17.21 40.30 3.66
CA ASP A 612 -18.56 40.85 3.82
C ASP A 612 -19.06 40.81 5.28
N GLY A 613 -18.22 40.40 6.22
CA GLY A 613 -18.58 40.23 7.63
C GLY A 613 -19.20 38.87 7.96
N SER A 614 -19.36 37.97 6.98
CA SER A 614 -19.88 36.62 7.23
C SER A 614 -18.94 35.84 8.15
N ILE A 615 -19.52 34.89 8.88
CA ILE A 615 -18.77 34.00 9.79
C ILE A 615 -19.00 32.55 9.37
N GLY A 616 -17.89 31.82 9.22
CA GLY A 616 -17.89 30.38 8.95
C GLY A 616 -17.26 29.62 10.11
N VAL A 617 -17.96 28.64 10.66
CA VAL A 617 -17.43 27.74 11.69
C VAL A 617 -17.32 26.33 11.12
N VAL A 618 -16.14 25.72 11.21
CA VAL A 618 -15.90 24.33 10.84
C VAL A 618 -15.44 23.55 12.05
N ASP A 619 -16.28 22.63 12.51
CA ASP A 619 -15.93 21.64 13.53
C ASP A 619 -15.52 20.34 12.85
N TYR A 620 -14.22 20.07 12.81
CA TYR A 620 -13.65 18.86 12.26
C TYR A 620 -13.28 17.90 13.39
N LEU A 621 -14.01 16.79 13.54
CA LEU A 621 -13.94 15.93 14.74
C LEU A 621 -13.56 14.48 14.42
N ALA A 622 -12.34 14.08 14.76
CA ALA A 622 -11.86 12.69 14.60
C ALA A 622 -12.27 11.75 15.73
N ASN A 623 -12.80 12.26 16.84
CA ASN A 623 -13.18 11.47 18.01
C ASN A 623 -14.60 10.87 17.94
N GLY A 624 -15.39 11.20 16.91
CA GLY A 624 -16.75 10.67 16.76
C GLY A 624 -16.81 9.25 16.19
N ASP A 625 -17.90 8.54 16.51
CA ASP A 625 -18.16 7.21 16.00
C ASP A 625 -18.54 7.26 14.51
N LYS A 626 -17.90 6.45 13.69
CA LYS A 626 -18.09 6.50 12.23
C LYS A 626 -19.48 6.06 11.77
N SER A 627 -20.31 5.46 12.65
CA SER A 627 -21.71 5.09 12.37
C SER A 627 -22.63 6.30 12.26
N PHE A 628 -22.26 7.46 12.83
CA PHE A 628 -23.03 8.68 12.73
C PHE A 628 -22.75 9.43 11.40
N PRO A 629 -23.76 10.08 10.78
CA PRO A 629 -23.58 10.82 9.52
C PRO A 629 -22.42 11.82 9.57
N LYS A 630 -21.66 11.82 8.49
CA LYS A 630 -20.36 12.49 8.45
C LYS A 630 -20.52 14.00 8.48
N GLU A 631 -21.41 14.55 7.68
CA GLU A 631 -21.36 15.97 7.30
C GLU A 631 -22.72 16.64 7.49
N ARG A 632 -22.73 17.82 8.12
CA ARG A 632 -23.92 18.64 8.27
C ARG A 632 -23.55 20.12 8.23
N VAL A 633 -24.27 20.89 7.42
CA VAL A 633 -24.09 22.34 7.26
C VAL A 633 -25.37 23.05 7.63
N GLU A 634 -25.28 24.06 8.48
CA GLU A 634 -26.39 24.94 8.86
C GLU A 634 -26.03 26.38 8.48
N VAL A 635 -26.90 27.06 7.74
CA VAL A 635 -26.67 28.42 7.24
C VAL A 635 -27.83 29.31 7.67
N PHE A 636 -27.50 30.47 8.23
CA PHE A 636 -28.43 31.50 8.68
C PHE A 636 -28.15 32.79 7.91
N CYS A 637 -29.16 33.35 7.24
CA CYS A 637 -29.04 34.59 6.47
C CYS A 637 -30.44 35.17 6.21
N GLU A 638 -30.70 36.43 6.57
CA GLU A 638 -31.94 37.16 6.22
C GLU A 638 -33.25 36.41 6.54
N GLY A 639 -33.35 35.84 7.75
CA GLY A 639 -34.53 35.06 8.17
C GLY A 639 -34.67 33.70 7.47
N GLN A 640 -33.76 33.35 6.55
CA GLN A 640 -33.63 32.00 5.98
C GLN A 640 -32.70 31.15 6.84
N ILE A 641 -33.12 29.91 7.11
CA ILE A 641 -32.30 28.87 7.73
C ILE A 641 -32.26 27.68 6.78
N SER A 642 -31.07 27.24 6.39
CA SER A 642 -30.88 26.09 5.52
C SER A 642 -30.00 25.05 6.20
N VAL A 643 -30.44 23.79 6.18
CA VAL A 643 -29.72 22.64 6.74
C VAL A 643 -29.45 21.63 5.62
N LEU A 644 -28.19 21.51 5.23
CA LEU A 644 -27.69 20.48 4.31
C LEU A 644 -27.17 19.30 5.13
N ASP A 645 -27.86 18.16 5.04
CA ASP A 645 -27.55 16.96 5.82
C ASP A 645 -26.97 15.87 4.91
N ASP A 646 -25.68 15.59 5.09
CA ASP A 646 -24.85 14.57 4.45
C ASP A 646 -25.03 14.46 2.92
N TYR A 647 -25.33 15.59 2.25
CA TYR A 647 -25.59 15.63 0.80
C TYR A 647 -26.70 14.68 0.35
N ARG A 648 -27.63 14.38 1.26
CA ARG A 648 -28.82 13.58 1.02
C ARG A 648 -30.08 14.41 1.12
N SER A 649 -30.09 15.46 1.94
CA SER A 649 -31.23 16.35 2.04
C SER A 649 -30.85 17.79 2.32
N LEU A 650 -31.67 18.71 1.80
CA LEU A 650 -31.61 20.14 2.09
C LEU A 650 -32.97 20.55 2.67
N THR A 651 -32.98 20.97 3.93
CA THR A 651 -34.14 21.63 4.54
C THR A 651 -33.93 23.13 4.45
N THR A 652 -34.94 23.90 4.07
CA THR A 652 -34.90 25.36 4.11
C THR A 652 -36.17 25.88 4.79
N ILE A 653 -36.00 26.81 5.72
CA ILE A 653 -37.07 27.53 6.41
C ILE A 653 -36.91 29.00 6.08
N LYS A 654 -37.96 29.62 5.55
CA LYS A 654 -38.01 31.06 5.25
C LYS A 654 -39.46 31.54 5.34
N ASP A 655 -39.71 32.69 5.95
CA ASP A 655 -41.04 33.29 6.10
C ASP A 655 -42.10 32.33 6.69
N GLY A 656 -41.69 31.52 7.66
CA GLY A 656 -42.54 30.50 8.30
C GLY A 656 -42.84 29.26 7.44
N LYS A 657 -42.34 29.18 6.20
CA LYS A 657 -42.50 28.04 5.30
C LYS A 657 -41.29 27.12 5.36
N ARG A 658 -41.54 25.81 5.44
CA ARG A 658 -40.50 24.77 5.42
C ARG A 658 -40.54 24.00 4.11
N SER A 659 -39.41 23.94 3.41
CA SER A 659 -39.18 23.06 2.26
C SER A 659 -38.12 22.02 2.60
N VAL A 660 -38.29 20.80 2.08
CA VAL A 660 -37.32 19.71 2.25
C VAL A 660 -37.13 19.03 0.90
N GLU A 661 -35.91 19.02 0.42
CA GLU A 661 -35.51 18.25 -0.74
C GLU A 661 -34.68 17.05 -0.30
N LYS A 662 -34.95 15.88 -0.88
CA LYS A 662 -34.24 14.63 -0.58
C LYS A 662 -33.79 13.97 -1.88
N LEU A 663 -32.54 13.52 -1.90
CA LEU A 663 -32.00 12.69 -2.96
C LEU A 663 -32.18 11.21 -2.60
N SER A 664 -32.31 10.36 -3.63
CA SER A 664 -32.39 8.90 -3.47
C SER A 664 -31.06 8.27 -3.05
N ALA A 665 -29.95 8.96 -3.32
CA ALA A 665 -28.60 8.59 -2.91
C ALA A 665 -27.80 9.84 -2.58
N GLN A 666 -26.72 9.67 -1.81
CA GLN A 666 -25.78 10.75 -1.52
C GLN A 666 -25.08 11.20 -2.82
N ASP A 667 -25.13 12.48 -3.13
CA ASP A 667 -24.40 13.07 -4.26
C ASP A 667 -23.54 14.25 -3.79
N LYS A 668 -22.23 14.04 -3.77
CA LYS A 668 -21.24 15.03 -3.33
C LYS A 668 -20.69 15.88 -4.48
N GLY A 669 -21.20 15.75 -5.71
CA GLY A 669 -20.86 16.66 -6.80
C GLY A 669 -19.69 16.24 -7.71
N TRP A 670 -19.09 15.07 -7.54
CA TRP A 670 -17.93 14.64 -8.38
C TRP A 670 -18.23 14.67 -9.89
N ARG A 671 -19.43 14.24 -10.29
CA ARG A 671 -19.84 14.25 -11.70
C ARG A 671 -19.94 15.67 -12.23
N ASN A 672 -20.59 16.54 -11.47
CA ASN A 672 -20.84 17.92 -11.84
C ASN A 672 -19.53 18.73 -11.90
N GLU A 673 -18.59 18.48 -10.99
CA GLU A 673 -17.25 19.07 -11.01
C GLU A 673 -16.48 18.70 -12.29
N MET A 674 -16.44 17.41 -12.62
CA MET A 674 -15.77 16.92 -13.83
C MET A 674 -16.42 17.47 -15.11
N GLN A 675 -17.74 17.60 -15.13
CA GLN A 675 -18.47 18.22 -16.24
C GLN A 675 -18.18 19.72 -16.35
N ALA A 676 -18.17 20.45 -15.22
CA ALA A 676 -17.85 21.87 -15.21
C ALA A 676 -16.42 22.13 -15.71
N PHE A 677 -15.47 21.28 -15.33
CA PHE A 677 -14.09 21.38 -15.81
C PHE A 677 -13.96 21.07 -17.31
N ALA A 678 -14.56 19.98 -17.79
CA ALA A 678 -14.54 19.65 -19.22
C ALA A 678 -15.20 20.75 -20.07
N ARG A 679 -16.30 21.33 -19.57
CA ARG A 679 -16.99 22.44 -20.21
C ARG A 679 -16.11 23.68 -20.31
N ALA A 680 -15.48 24.09 -19.22
CA ALA A 680 -14.58 25.26 -19.19
C ALA A 680 -13.41 25.13 -20.17
N ILE A 681 -12.88 23.92 -20.35
CA ILE A 681 -11.82 23.65 -21.33
C ILE A 681 -12.32 23.79 -22.78
N ARG A 682 -13.48 23.21 -23.10
CA ARG A 682 -14.01 23.22 -24.48
C ARG A 682 -14.53 24.58 -24.92
N GLU A 683 -15.28 25.24 -24.05
CA GLU A 683 -15.92 26.53 -24.37
C GLU A 683 -14.93 27.69 -24.24
N GLY A 684 -13.80 27.47 -23.56
CA GLY A 684 -12.92 28.54 -23.10
C GLY A 684 -13.56 29.34 -21.97
N GLY A 685 -12.76 30.15 -21.27
CA GLY A 685 -13.23 31.04 -20.22
C GLY A 685 -12.58 30.79 -18.86
N ASN A 686 -13.30 31.15 -17.80
CA ASN A 686 -12.78 31.13 -16.44
C ASN A 686 -12.68 29.70 -15.87
N PRO A 687 -11.75 29.45 -14.95
CA PRO A 687 -11.68 28.18 -14.23
C PRO A 687 -13.00 27.91 -13.47
N PRO A 688 -13.42 26.63 -13.30
CA PRO A 688 -14.63 26.29 -12.55
C PRO A 688 -14.65 26.81 -11.11
N ILE A 689 -13.46 27.02 -10.53
CA ILE A 689 -13.28 27.63 -9.23
C ILE A 689 -12.38 28.87 -9.41
N PRO A 690 -12.82 30.06 -8.96
CA PRO A 690 -11.99 31.26 -8.99
C PRO A 690 -10.65 31.05 -8.26
N TYR A 691 -9.55 31.54 -8.85
CA TYR A 691 -8.20 31.29 -8.31
C TYR A 691 -7.96 31.95 -6.96
N ASP A 692 -8.53 33.12 -6.71
CA ASP A 692 -8.53 33.76 -5.39
C ASP A 692 -9.16 32.86 -4.33
N GLN A 693 -10.25 32.15 -4.66
CA GLN A 693 -10.85 31.16 -3.75
C GLN A 693 -9.95 29.93 -3.56
N LEU A 694 -9.36 29.37 -4.63
CA LEU A 694 -8.47 28.20 -4.51
C LEU A 694 -7.25 28.49 -3.62
N ILE A 695 -6.59 29.62 -3.88
CA ILE A 695 -5.42 30.05 -3.13
C ILE A 695 -5.83 30.43 -1.71
N GLY A 696 -6.89 31.22 -1.54
CA GLY A 696 -7.37 31.65 -0.23
C GLY A 696 -7.82 30.49 0.67
N VAL A 697 -8.52 29.49 0.15
CA VAL A 697 -8.86 28.26 0.91
C VAL A 697 -7.62 27.51 1.35
N THR A 698 -6.61 27.41 0.48
CA THR A 698 -5.36 26.72 0.81
C THR A 698 -4.53 27.51 1.83
N GLN A 699 -4.52 28.85 1.76
CA GLN A 699 -3.89 29.69 2.80
C GLN A 699 -4.65 29.57 4.13
N SER A 700 -5.98 29.53 4.08
CA SER A 700 -6.85 29.40 5.25
C SER A 700 -6.59 28.10 6.03
N THR A 701 -6.28 26.99 5.36
CA THR A 701 -5.91 25.75 6.07
C THR A 701 -4.57 25.86 6.76
N PHE A 702 -3.57 26.50 6.15
CA PHE A 702 -2.28 26.74 6.79
C PHE A 702 -2.43 27.68 7.99
N ALA A 703 -3.19 28.77 7.82
CA ALA A 703 -3.50 29.72 8.88
C ALA A 703 -4.28 29.06 10.04
N ALA A 704 -5.18 28.12 9.76
CA ALA A 704 -5.88 27.37 10.81
C ALA A 704 -4.91 26.51 11.63
N VAL A 705 -3.97 25.81 10.97
CA VAL A 705 -2.92 25.05 11.66
C VAL A 705 -2.01 25.96 12.47
N GLU A 706 -1.61 27.11 11.90
CA GLU A 706 -0.81 28.11 12.61
C GLU A 706 -1.55 28.68 13.83
N SER A 707 -2.85 28.94 13.71
CA SER A 707 -3.70 29.44 14.79
C SER A 707 -3.76 28.46 15.95
N ILE A 708 -3.89 27.14 15.68
CA ILE A 708 -3.87 26.09 16.71
C ILE A 708 -2.53 26.10 17.46
N GLN A 709 -1.41 26.20 16.72
CA GLN A 709 -0.07 26.15 17.29
C GLN A 709 0.24 27.39 18.14
N ASN A 710 -0.15 28.57 17.65
CA ASN A 710 0.18 29.85 18.25
C ASN A 710 -0.91 30.38 19.21
N LYS A 711 -2.08 29.75 19.26
CA LYS A 711 -3.24 30.15 20.08
C LYS A 711 -3.66 31.60 19.89
N LYS A 712 -3.66 32.08 18.64
CA LYS A 712 -4.00 33.46 18.27
C LYS A 712 -4.79 33.50 16.96
N VAL A 713 -5.44 34.63 16.71
CA VAL A 713 -6.04 34.97 15.40
C VAL A 713 -4.91 35.07 14.36
N ILE A 714 -5.13 34.51 13.18
CA ILE A 714 -4.23 34.63 12.02
C ILE A 714 -4.98 35.35 10.90
N GLU A 715 -4.41 36.45 10.42
CA GLU A 715 -4.84 37.15 9.19
C GLU A 715 -4.27 36.42 7.97
N ILE A 716 -5.03 36.35 6.87
CA ILE A 716 -4.76 35.49 5.71
C ILE A 716 -4.26 36.28 4.49
#